data_AF-M5S4W2-F1
#
_entry.id   AF-M5S4W2-F1
#
_cell.length_a   1.000
_cell.length_b   1.000
_cell.length_c   1.000
_cell.angle_alpha   90.00
_cell.angle_beta   90.00
_cell.angle_gamma   90.00
#
_symmetry.space_group_name_H-M   'P 1'
#
loop_
_entity.id
_entity.type
_entity.pdbx_description
1 polymer ?
#
loop_
_entity_poly.entity_id
_entity_poly.type
_entity_poly.pdbx_seq_one_letter_code
_entity_poly.pdbx_strand_id
1 'polypeptide(L)'
;MFPAMPLACFLFRCVVFAACVAAPNLSIADDDPFAAWRKEYETAIYPILDQACSECHRGADAEGFDLEQFGASEKLQKNATVWEEVAKRVRLNEMPPEGSPQLNDEQKALVHRWFDSRPDDNECERLANEETQAWYRGVVMSRRLTRTEYLNAIRDLVGMPVDESLQVPSDGSGGEGFDTAGDALFTSALHIEQYLAVSNQVITDALNSGGQSSLAGGLLTNIASEADAREAINQFARRAWRRPVDGSEVDRLMTLMNASQQSGMPIREATADAFKAILVSPNFLFVVETESEAGGVQPLTPHQMATRLALFLWSSIPDETLMLAADANELATDEQIISQMHRMLADDRSRALGENFGLQWLGLSQFEGESKPDTTLFPDFDERLAADMREEAVRTVWNVFRDDRPLMELIDADSIHANSTLASYYGLDASEQGLTQTDDSETWKRIPLSDRRRGGVITLAAVLTRSSYGHRTSPVLRGRWVLEEVLGGRVPPPPPGVPALEEAEADHAATLREQLEIHRKNPQCAACHNRMDPIGFGLENFDAIGRWRTEQDGQSIDSSGKLPSGETFSGPEELKQLLLRRSGEFKKHFVKKLYGFALGRSLNKFDNCVVDESLEALDANDQRATVILETIVTSYPFRNRYFKPANP
;
A
#
# COMPACT_ATOMS: atom_id res chain seq x y z
N MET A 1 51.65 -31.91 -52.91
CA MET A 1 51.71 -31.28 -54.24
C MET A 1 51.43 -29.79 -54.03
N PHE A 2 52.48 -28.97 -53.96
CA PHE A 2 52.46 -27.49 -54.06
C PHE A 2 52.76 -27.13 -55.53
N PRO A 3 52.45 -25.93 -56.08
CA PRO A 3 52.72 -24.57 -55.54
C PRO A 3 51.56 -23.55 -55.84
N ALA A 4 51.56 -22.25 -55.53
CA ALA A 4 52.60 -21.23 -55.52
C ALA A 4 52.21 -19.96 -54.70
N MET A 5 53.24 -19.23 -54.25
CA MET A 5 53.30 -17.90 -53.61
C MET A 5 53.56 -16.83 -54.71
N PRO A 6 53.51 -15.46 -54.48
CA PRO A 6 54.58 -14.78 -53.74
C PRO A 6 54.28 -13.43 -53.01
N LEU A 7 55.27 -13.06 -52.18
CA LEU A 7 55.60 -11.79 -51.51
C LEU A 7 55.94 -10.61 -52.46
N ALA A 8 55.76 -9.36 -52.00
CA ALA A 8 56.66 -8.19 -52.10
C ALA A 8 55.98 -6.96 -51.45
N CYS A 9 56.61 -5.95 -50.81
CA CYS A 9 57.97 -5.64 -50.37
C CYS A 9 57.96 -4.33 -49.54
N PHE A 10 58.80 -4.28 -48.47
CA PHE A 10 59.66 -3.18 -47.96
C PHE A 10 59.05 -1.81 -47.53
N LEU A 11 59.12 -1.40 -46.25
CA LEU A 11 60.26 -0.84 -45.47
C LEU A 11 60.66 0.61 -45.83
N PHE A 12 60.45 1.53 -44.87
CA PHE A 12 61.27 2.70 -44.41
C PHE A 12 60.34 3.70 -43.66
N ARG A 13 60.69 4.49 -42.64
CA ARG A 13 61.67 4.49 -41.54
C ARG A 13 61.31 5.69 -40.62
N CYS A 14 61.27 5.50 -39.29
CA CYS A 14 61.50 6.48 -38.18
C CYS A 14 60.78 7.86 -38.18
N VAL A 15 60.09 8.21 -37.08
CA VAL A 15 60.47 9.27 -36.10
C VAL A 15 59.36 9.44 -35.02
N VAL A 16 59.74 9.14 -33.78
CA VAL A 16 59.44 9.80 -32.48
C VAL A 16 58.26 10.82 -32.42
N PHE A 17 57.23 10.51 -31.62
CA PHE A 17 56.80 11.23 -30.41
C PHE A 17 55.46 10.64 -29.91
N ALA A 18 55.49 9.82 -28.86
CA ALA A 18 54.30 9.46 -28.11
C ALA A 18 54.07 10.52 -27.03
N ALA A 19 53.20 11.48 -27.30
CA ALA A 19 52.64 12.36 -26.28
C ALA A 19 51.48 11.62 -25.61
N CYS A 20 51.77 10.97 -24.48
CA CYS A 20 50.74 10.54 -23.53
C CYS A 20 50.11 11.81 -22.92
N VAL A 21 48.96 12.22 -23.43
CA VAL A 21 48.06 13.09 -22.67
C VAL A 21 47.31 12.18 -21.71
N ALA A 22 47.71 12.21 -20.45
CA ALA A 22 46.96 11.58 -19.36
C ALA A 22 45.59 12.26 -19.26
N ALA A 23 44.55 11.59 -19.73
CA ALA A 23 43.21 11.85 -19.24
C ALA A 23 43.16 11.33 -17.79
N PRO A 24 42.76 12.15 -16.80
CA PRO A 24 42.58 11.63 -15.46
C PRO A 24 41.46 10.58 -15.54
N ASN A 25 41.78 9.36 -15.10
CA ASN A 25 40.76 8.41 -14.67
C ASN A 25 39.90 9.14 -13.65
N LEU A 26 38.67 9.50 -14.03
CA LEU A 26 37.60 9.69 -13.07
C LEU A 26 37.40 8.33 -12.42
N SER A 27 38.06 8.13 -11.28
CA SER A 27 37.66 7.09 -10.34
C SER A 27 36.18 7.30 -10.07
N ILE A 28 35.37 6.29 -10.37
CA ILE A 28 34.13 6.08 -9.62
C ILE A 28 34.58 6.11 -8.16
N ALA A 29 34.18 7.13 -7.42
CA ALA A 29 34.46 7.17 -6.00
C ALA A 29 33.81 5.92 -5.39
N ASP A 30 34.55 5.20 -4.56
CA ASP A 30 33.93 4.29 -3.61
C ASP A 30 32.98 5.14 -2.75
N ASP A 31 31.68 5.10 -3.05
CA ASP A 31 30.66 5.76 -2.25
C ASP A 31 30.51 4.99 -0.94
N ASP A 32 31.43 5.23 0.00
CA ASP A 32 31.32 4.70 1.36
C ASP A 32 30.07 5.29 2.02
N PRO A 33 28.99 4.49 2.24
CA PRO A 33 27.71 5.00 2.73
C PRO A 33 27.82 5.55 4.16
N PHE A 34 28.86 5.15 4.90
CA PHE A 34 29.12 5.60 6.26
C PHE A 34 29.95 6.89 6.31
N ALA A 35 30.50 7.39 5.19
CA ALA A 35 31.39 8.55 5.20
C ALA A 35 30.70 9.82 5.74
N ALA A 36 29.46 10.09 5.32
CA ALA A 36 28.69 11.22 5.81
C ALA A 36 28.31 11.05 7.29
N TRP A 37 27.87 9.85 7.67
CA TRP A 37 27.48 9.50 9.03
C TRP A 37 28.64 9.61 10.03
N ARG A 38 29.82 9.11 9.66
CA ARG A 38 31.06 9.22 10.44
C ARG A 38 31.52 10.67 10.60
N LYS A 39 31.39 11.48 9.55
CA LYS A 39 31.73 12.91 9.60
C LYS A 39 30.82 13.69 10.54
N GLU A 40 29.52 13.41 10.52
CA GLU A 40 28.56 14.02 11.45
C GLU A 40 28.87 13.62 12.90
N TYR A 41 29.27 12.36 13.13
CA TYR A 41 29.72 11.94 14.45
C TYR A 41 30.87 12.77 14.98
N GLU A 42 31.96 12.88 14.21
CA GLU A 42 33.17 13.58 14.65
C GLU A 42 32.94 15.07 14.91
N THR A 43 32.08 15.69 14.10
CA THR A 43 31.90 17.15 14.11
C THR A 43 30.79 17.64 15.03
N ALA A 44 29.72 16.85 15.20
CA ALA A 44 28.54 17.27 15.94
C ALA A 44 28.25 16.40 17.16
N ILE A 45 28.46 15.08 17.09
CA ILE A 45 27.95 14.16 18.12
C ILE A 45 28.99 13.82 19.17
N TYR A 46 30.22 13.50 18.77
CA TYR A 46 31.30 13.20 19.70
C TYR A 46 31.51 14.32 20.72
N PRO A 47 31.51 15.63 20.36
CA PRO A 47 31.63 16.69 21.36
C PRO A 47 30.48 16.71 22.39
N ILE A 48 29.26 16.38 21.96
CA ILE A 48 28.07 16.31 22.83
C ILE A 48 28.21 15.14 23.81
N LEU A 49 28.57 13.95 23.29
CA LEU A 49 28.78 12.76 24.12
C LEU A 49 29.99 12.92 25.04
N ASP A 50 31.07 13.52 24.57
CA ASP A 50 32.28 13.75 25.36
C ASP A 50 31.99 14.65 26.56
N GLN A 51 31.18 15.69 26.36
CA GLN A 51 30.75 16.60 27.41
C GLN A 51 29.85 15.92 28.46
N ALA A 52 28.93 15.05 28.04
CA ALA A 52 27.89 14.50 28.92
C ALA A 52 28.24 13.12 29.52
N CYS A 53 29.10 12.34 28.86
CA CYS A 53 29.33 10.93 29.19
C CYS A 53 30.74 10.62 29.70
N SER A 54 31.75 11.46 29.38
CA SER A 54 33.15 11.13 29.68
C SER A 54 33.51 11.07 31.16
N GLU A 55 32.70 11.64 32.04
CA GLU A 55 32.94 11.57 33.49
C GLU A 55 32.89 10.13 34.01
N CYS A 56 32.01 9.30 33.44
CA CYS A 56 31.82 7.90 33.85
C CYS A 56 32.30 6.88 32.80
N HIS A 57 32.50 7.29 31.55
CA HIS A 57 32.80 6.41 30.42
C HIS A 57 34.16 6.69 29.77
N ARG A 58 35.18 7.06 30.55
CA ARG A 58 36.54 7.31 30.03
C ARG A 58 37.59 6.52 30.82
N GLY A 59 38.42 5.76 30.11
CA GLY A 59 39.62 5.13 30.68
C GLY A 59 39.34 3.94 31.61
N ALA A 60 40.25 3.69 32.56
CA ALA A 60 40.25 2.47 33.37
C ALA A 60 39.06 2.34 34.35
N ASP A 61 38.36 3.44 34.62
CA ASP A 61 37.20 3.52 35.52
C ASP A 61 35.85 3.44 34.76
N ALA A 62 35.89 3.18 33.44
CA ALA A 62 34.71 3.07 32.61
C ALA A 62 33.78 1.91 33.03
N GLU A 63 32.52 2.23 33.34
CA GLU A 63 31.50 1.25 33.72
C GLU A 63 30.96 0.49 32.47
N GLY A 64 31.78 -0.37 31.89
CA GLY A 64 31.40 -1.29 30.80
C GLY A 64 31.38 -0.69 29.38
N PHE A 65 31.45 0.64 29.24
CA PHE A 65 31.56 1.36 27.96
C PHE A 65 32.61 2.47 28.06
N ASP A 66 33.58 2.51 27.14
CA ASP A 66 34.67 3.49 27.11
C ASP A 66 34.59 4.32 25.81
N LEU A 67 34.17 5.58 25.95
CA LEU A 67 33.92 6.51 24.86
C LEU A 67 35.21 6.88 24.11
N GLU A 68 36.38 6.85 24.79
CA GLU A 68 37.67 7.22 24.19
C GLU A 68 38.06 6.25 23.06
N GLN A 69 37.60 5.00 23.13
CA GLN A 69 37.80 4.00 22.08
C GLN A 69 37.09 4.36 20.77
N PHE A 70 36.15 5.30 20.80
CA PHE A 70 35.33 5.71 19.68
C PHE A 70 35.61 7.14 19.21
N GLY A 71 36.61 7.83 19.75
CA GLY A 71 37.02 9.16 19.27
C GLY A 71 37.47 9.20 17.80
N ALA A 72 37.78 8.05 17.20
CA ALA A 72 38.01 7.88 15.77
C ALA A 72 36.85 7.13 15.12
N SER A 73 36.23 7.71 14.09
CA SER A 73 34.97 7.24 13.50
C SER A 73 35.03 5.85 12.84
N GLU A 74 36.21 5.35 12.50
CA GLU A 74 36.43 4.04 11.86
C GLU A 74 36.01 2.85 12.74
N LYS A 75 35.97 3.01 14.06
CA LYS A 75 35.59 1.96 15.02
C LYS A 75 34.08 1.89 15.31
N LEU A 76 33.31 2.87 14.84
CA LEU A 76 31.87 2.96 15.08
C LEU A 76 31.10 1.83 14.41
N GLN A 77 31.45 1.49 13.16
CA GLN A 77 30.75 0.47 12.38
C GLN A 77 30.88 -0.93 13.00
N LYS A 78 32.09 -1.30 13.45
CA LYS A 78 32.40 -2.63 14.00
C LYS A 78 31.79 -2.92 15.37
N ASN A 79 31.21 -1.91 16.02
CA ASN A 79 30.64 -2.00 17.37
C ASN A 79 29.18 -1.54 17.40
N ALA A 80 28.44 -1.92 16.36
CA ALA A 80 27.03 -1.64 16.16
C ALA A 80 26.18 -1.82 17.43
N THR A 81 26.29 -2.98 18.06
CA THR A 81 25.50 -3.40 19.22
C THR A 81 25.75 -2.51 20.44
N VAL A 82 26.98 -2.03 20.63
CA VAL A 82 27.33 -1.13 21.72
C VAL A 82 26.62 0.22 21.55
N TRP A 83 26.63 0.76 20.34
CA TRP A 83 25.98 2.04 20.05
C TRP A 83 24.46 1.96 20.06
N GLU A 84 23.87 0.81 19.73
CA GLU A 84 22.44 0.55 19.93
C GLU A 84 22.05 0.58 21.41
N GLU A 85 22.85 -0.02 22.29
CA GLU A 85 22.62 0.01 23.73
C GLU A 85 22.79 1.42 24.31
N VAL A 86 23.80 2.18 23.86
CA VAL A 86 23.96 3.59 24.24
C VAL A 86 22.75 4.41 23.79
N ALA A 87 22.32 4.26 22.52
CA ALA A 87 21.15 4.95 21.99
C ALA A 87 19.89 4.61 22.79
N LYS A 88 19.70 3.33 23.16
CA LYS A 88 18.59 2.85 23.99
C LYS A 88 18.56 3.55 25.36
N ARG A 89 19.67 3.56 26.09
CA ARG A 89 19.76 4.17 27.44
C ARG A 89 19.55 5.67 27.41
N VAL A 90 20.09 6.36 26.40
CA VAL A 90 19.86 7.81 26.23
C VAL A 90 18.40 8.10 25.89
N ARG A 91 17.76 7.29 25.04
CA ARG A 91 16.32 7.44 24.70
C ARG A 91 15.40 7.18 25.89
N LEU A 92 15.75 6.23 26.75
CA LEU A 92 15.01 5.91 27.97
C LEU A 92 15.25 6.91 29.11
N ASN A 93 16.12 7.91 28.91
CA ASN A 93 16.60 8.82 29.95
C ASN A 93 17.24 8.10 31.14
N GLU A 94 17.78 6.89 30.93
CA GLU A 94 18.58 6.19 31.94
C GLU A 94 19.99 6.77 32.01
N MET A 95 20.46 7.36 30.92
CA MET A 95 21.78 7.97 30.79
C MET A 95 21.68 9.35 30.14
N PRO A 96 22.41 10.37 30.62
CA PRO A 96 23.24 10.36 31.83
C PRO A 96 22.41 10.25 33.12
N PRO A 97 22.93 9.65 34.21
CA PRO A 97 22.17 9.46 35.45
C PRO A 97 21.92 10.80 36.18
N GLU A 98 20.96 10.79 37.10
CA GLU A 98 20.68 11.97 37.94
C GLU A 98 21.94 12.45 38.67
N GLY A 99 22.21 13.76 38.61
CA GLY A 99 23.40 14.38 39.20
C GLY A 99 24.60 14.50 38.26
N SER A 100 24.58 13.89 37.07
CA SER A 100 25.59 14.07 36.01
C SER A 100 25.20 15.15 35.00
N PRO A 101 26.15 15.68 34.20
CA PRO A 101 25.84 16.62 33.12
C PRO A 101 24.81 16.04 32.14
N GLN A 102 23.63 16.66 32.05
CA GLN A 102 22.51 16.20 31.23
C GLN A 102 22.59 16.72 29.79
N LEU A 103 22.04 15.95 28.86
CA LEU A 103 21.76 16.42 27.50
C LEU A 103 20.49 17.28 27.50
N ASN A 104 20.55 18.46 26.88
CA ASN A 104 19.34 19.24 26.62
C ASN A 104 18.52 18.65 25.46
N ASP A 105 17.28 19.11 25.26
CA ASP A 105 16.37 18.55 24.24
C ASP A 105 16.93 18.61 22.82
N GLU A 106 17.66 19.68 22.46
CA GLU A 106 18.25 19.85 21.14
C GLU A 106 19.43 18.89 20.92
N GLN A 107 20.28 18.72 21.95
CA GLN A 107 21.37 17.75 21.96
C GLN A 107 20.85 16.31 21.89
N LYS A 108 19.80 15.98 22.65
CA LYS A 108 19.12 14.68 22.56
C LYS A 108 18.58 14.44 21.16
N ALA A 109 17.92 15.42 20.56
CA ALA A 109 17.38 15.31 19.21
C ALA A 109 18.48 15.10 18.15
N LEU A 110 19.63 15.78 18.28
CA LEU A 110 20.78 15.60 17.38
C LEU A 110 21.39 14.19 17.53
N VAL A 111 21.64 13.76 18.77
CA VAL A 111 22.17 12.43 19.07
C VAL A 111 21.23 11.33 18.56
N HIS A 112 19.92 11.47 18.79
CA HIS A 112 18.93 10.52 18.29
C HIS A 112 18.87 10.50 16.76
N ARG A 113 18.86 11.66 16.11
CA ARG A 113 18.83 11.75 14.64
C ARG A 113 20.07 11.09 14.03
N TRP A 114 21.24 11.31 14.62
CA TRP A 114 22.46 10.69 14.14
C TRP A 114 22.48 9.17 14.35
N PHE A 115 22.03 8.69 15.50
CA PHE A 115 21.82 7.25 15.69
C PHE A 115 20.86 6.68 14.66
N ASP A 116 19.80 7.45 14.34
CA ASP A 116 18.81 7.06 13.35
C ASP A 116 19.29 7.16 11.90
N SER A 117 20.29 7.97 11.59
CA SER A 117 20.84 8.08 10.24
C SER A 117 21.97 7.09 9.97
N ARG A 118 22.30 6.23 10.94
CA ARG A 118 23.31 5.19 10.78
C ARG A 118 22.91 4.23 9.64
N PRO A 119 23.71 4.09 8.59
CA PRO A 119 23.55 3.01 7.64
C PRO A 119 23.73 1.67 8.36
N ASP A 120 22.82 0.72 8.20
CA ASP A 120 23.04 -0.65 8.69
C ASP A 120 23.50 -1.55 7.54
N ASP A 121 24.29 -2.57 7.87
CA ASP A 121 24.74 -3.56 6.89
C ASP A 121 23.60 -4.54 6.50
N ASN A 122 22.47 -4.54 7.22
CA ASN A 122 21.31 -5.40 6.95
C ASN A 122 19.98 -4.80 7.47
N GLU A 123 19.60 -3.58 7.03
CA GLU A 123 18.30 -2.98 7.41
C GLU A 123 17.10 -3.83 7.01
N CYS A 124 17.25 -4.66 5.96
CA CYS A 124 16.16 -5.46 5.38
C CYS A 124 15.64 -6.57 6.28
N GLU A 125 16.48 -7.09 7.17
CA GLU A 125 16.11 -8.17 8.08
C GLU A 125 15.70 -7.66 9.47
N ARG A 126 15.61 -6.33 9.65
CA ARG A 126 15.22 -5.72 10.93
C ARG A 126 13.72 -5.48 11.00
N LEU A 127 13.06 -6.22 11.87
CA LEU A 127 11.67 -5.95 12.27
C LEU A 127 11.63 -5.23 13.62
N ALA A 128 10.72 -4.28 13.74
CA ALA A 128 10.47 -3.61 15.02
C ALA A 128 9.98 -4.64 16.06
N ASN A 129 10.64 -4.67 17.21
CA ASN A 129 10.24 -5.37 18.43
C ASN A 129 9.54 -4.42 19.42
N GLU A 130 9.02 -4.97 20.52
CA GLU A 130 8.30 -4.19 21.54
C GLU A 130 9.11 -3.06 22.17
N GLU A 131 10.43 -3.21 22.28
CA GLU A 131 11.30 -2.15 22.82
C GLU A 131 11.44 -1.04 21.79
N THR A 132 11.68 -1.40 20.53
CA THR A 132 11.88 -0.47 19.43
C THR A 132 10.60 0.24 18.98
N GLN A 133 9.40 -0.29 19.27
CA GLN A 133 8.12 0.23 18.76
C GLN A 133 7.83 1.69 19.16
N ALA A 134 8.35 2.13 20.31
CA ALA A 134 8.17 3.50 20.80
C ALA A 134 8.95 4.54 19.97
N TRP A 135 9.98 4.11 19.24
CA TRP A 135 10.88 4.99 18.48
C TRP A 135 10.93 4.65 16.99
N TYR A 136 10.63 3.40 16.65
CA TYR A 136 10.60 2.86 15.32
C TYR A 136 9.18 2.36 15.03
N ARG A 137 8.48 3.09 14.16
CA ARG A 137 7.19 2.64 13.61
C ARG A 137 7.43 1.38 12.81
N GLY A 138 6.46 0.47 12.67
CA GLY A 138 6.64 -0.73 11.84
C GLY A 138 6.26 -2.05 12.53
N VAL A 139 5.83 -2.03 13.79
CA VAL A 139 5.23 -3.21 14.41
C VAL A 139 3.92 -3.53 13.70
N VAL A 140 3.78 -4.76 13.22
CA VAL A 140 2.50 -5.26 12.73
C VAL A 140 1.65 -5.57 13.95
N MET A 141 0.72 -4.69 14.30
CA MET A 141 -0.26 -4.99 15.34
C MET A 141 -1.19 -6.10 14.88
N SER A 142 -1.60 -6.98 15.79
CA SER A 142 -2.68 -7.92 15.51
C SER A 142 -3.93 -7.12 15.13
N ARG A 143 -4.43 -7.33 13.91
CA ARG A 143 -5.55 -6.59 13.36
C ARG A 143 -6.75 -7.49 13.17
N ARG A 144 -7.95 -6.93 13.32
CA ARG A 144 -9.16 -7.60 12.84
C ARG A 144 -9.17 -7.63 11.31
N LEU A 145 -9.99 -8.52 10.74
CA LEU A 145 -10.35 -8.42 9.33
C LEU A 145 -11.01 -7.06 9.09
N THR A 146 -10.70 -6.43 7.96
CA THR A 146 -11.45 -5.27 7.49
C THR A 146 -12.90 -5.68 7.23
N ARG A 147 -13.82 -4.72 7.14
CA ARG A 147 -15.22 -4.95 6.76
C ARG A 147 -15.30 -5.75 5.45
N THR A 148 -14.51 -5.38 4.45
CA THR A 148 -14.47 -6.09 3.16
C THR A 148 -13.93 -7.50 3.31
N GLU A 149 -12.80 -7.68 4.01
CA GLU A 149 -12.22 -9.01 4.25
C GLU A 149 -13.17 -9.93 5.02
N TYR A 150 -13.87 -9.40 6.01
CA TYR A 150 -14.85 -10.15 6.81
C TYR A 150 -16.04 -10.60 5.96
N LEU A 151 -16.62 -9.69 5.16
CA LEU A 151 -17.74 -10.00 4.27
C LEU A 151 -17.35 -11.02 3.20
N ASN A 152 -16.17 -10.85 2.58
CA ASN A 152 -15.64 -11.80 1.61
C ASN A 152 -15.35 -13.16 2.25
N ALA A 153 -14.74 -13.18 3.42
CA ALA A 153 -14.46 -14.41 4.16
C ALA A 153 -15.75 -15.17 4.49
N ILE A 154 -16.79 -14.46 4.96
CA ILE A 154 -18.10 -15.06 5.20
C ILE A 154 -18.69 -15.60 3.91
N ARG A 155 -18.75 -14.79 2.84
CA ARG A 155 -19.28 -15.21 1.52
C ARG A 155 -18.59 -16.48 1.04
N ASP A 156 -17.27 -16.56 1.17
CA ASP A 156 -16.49 -17.72 0.71
C ASP A 156 -16.66 -18.94 1.62
N LEU A 157 -16.90 -18.75 2.93
CA LEU A 157 -17.23 -19.81 3.88
C LEU A 157 -18.63 -20.39 3.65
N VAL A 158 -19.64 -19.53 3.50
CA VAL A 158 -21.04 -19.92 3.39
C VAL A 158 -21.50 -20.20 1.96
N GLY A 159 -20.72 -19.73 0.99
CA GLY A 159 -20.94 -19.99 -0.43
C GLY A 159 -22.22 -19.38 -0.98
N MET A 160 -22.63 -18.22 -0.43
CA MET A 160 -23.79 -17.45 -0.86
C MET A 160 -23.53 -15.95 -0.69
N PRO A 161 -24.21 -15.07 -1.45
CA PRO A 161 -24.12 -13.63 -1.24
C PRO A 161 -24.50 -13.25 0.19
N VAL A 162 -23.75 -12.32 0.76
CA VAL A 162 -24.03 -11.75 2.08
C VAL A 162 -24.80 -10.46 1.87
N ASP A 163 -25.85 -10.24 2.65
CA ASP A 163 -26.64 -9.00 2.59
C ASP A 163 -25.77 -7.80 2.97
N GLU A 164 -25.61 -6.86 2.03
CA GLU A 164 -24.80 -5.66 2.20
C GLU A 164 -25.41 -4.66 3.20
N SER A 165 -26.72 -4.78 3.49
CA SER A 165 -27.42 -3.95 4.49
C SER A 165 -26.99 -4.28 5.93
N LEU A 166 -26.30 -5.41 6.12
CA LEU A 166 -25.78 -5.82 7.40
C LEU A 166 -24.82 -4.79 7.99
N GLN A 167 -25.09 -4.44 9.23
CA GLN A 167 -24.30 -3.50 10.02
C GLN A 167 -23.02 -4.20 10.51
N VAL A 168 -22.03 -4.33 9.63
CA VAL A 168 -20.66 -4.72 9.98
C VAL A 168 -19.90 -3.50 10.53
N PRO A 169 -19.02 -3.66 11.52
CA PRO A 169 -18.16 -2.57 12.01
C PRO A 169 -17.48 -1.81 10.88
N SER A 170 -17.44 -0.48 10.98
CA SER A 170 -16.69 0.36 10.06
C SER A 170 -15.19 0.30 10.39
N ASP A 171 -14.36 0.49 9.38
CA ASP A 171 -12.91 0.53 9.54
C ASP A 171 -12.40 1.97 9.63
N GLY A 172 -11.39 2.18 10.46
CA GLY A 172 -10.56 3.38 10.37
C GLY A 172 -9.46 3.16 9.32
N SER A 173 -8.99 4.24 8.71
CA SER A 173 -7.78 4.20 7.88
C SER A 173 -6.57 4.65 8.70
N GLY A 174 -5.46 3.93 8.56
CA GLY A 174 -4.19 4.23 9.22
C GLY A 174 -3.00 3.90 8.32
N GLY A 175 -1.81 3.76 8.88
CA GLY A 175 -0.65 3.31 8.10
C GLY A 175 -0.28 4.25 6.95
N GLU A 176 -0.21 3.71 5.72
CA GLU A 176 -0.01 4.47 4.48
C GLU A 176 -1.31 5.04 3.88
N GLY A 177 -2.41 5.05 4.65
CA GLY A 177 -3.74 5.51 4.22
C GLY A 177 -4.71 4.39 3.88
N PHE A 178 -4.53 3.19 4.46
CA PHE A 178 -5.34 2.02 4.18
C PHE A 178 -6.07 1.52 5.43
N ASP A 179 -7.23 0.91 5.24
CA ASP A 179 -8.03 0.25 6.26
C ASP A 179 -7.38 -1.04 6.80
N THR A 180 -6.40 -1.61 6.10
CA THR A 180 -5.62 -2.77 6.57
C THR A 180 -4.66 -2.42 7.70
N ALA A 181 -4.52 -1.14 8.06
CA ALA A 181 -3.59 -0.69 9.07
C ALA A 181 -4.00 -1.15 10.48
N GLY A 182 -3.17 -1.98 11.11
CA GLY A 182 -3.50 -2.59 12.41
C GLY A 182 -3.69 -1.60 13.55
N ASP A 183 -3.07 -0.42 13.48
CA ASP A 183 -3.20 0.66 14.47
C ASP A 183 -4.53 1.42 14.40
N ALA A 184 -5.29 1.26 13.31
CA ALA A 184 -6.62 1.87 13.13
C ALA A 184 -7.79 0.89 13.37
N LEU A 185 -7.52 -0.40 13.56
CA LEU A 185 -8.53 -1.46 13.64
C LEU A 185 -8.82 -1.96 15.07
N PHE A 186 -9.12 -1.02 15.98
CA PHE A 186 -9.51 -1.36 17.35
C PHE A 186 -10.90 -2.04 17.42
N THR A 187 -11.14 -2.78 18.49
CA THR A 187 -12.40 -3.49 18.74
C THR A 187 -13.10 -2.95 19.98
N SER A 188 -14.40 -2.68 19.85
CA SER A 188 -15.27 -2.24 20.94
C SER A 188 -16.33 -3.31 21.25
N ALA A 189 -17.03 -3.19 22.39
CA ALA A 189 -18.14 -4.08 22.71
C ALA A 189 -19.25 -4.05 21.63
N LEU A 190 -19.53 -2.86 21.07
CA LEU A 190 -20.49 -2.69 19.98
C LEU A 190 -20.09 -3.49 18.73
N HIS A 191 -18.80 -3.56 18.41
CA HIS A 191 -18.33 -4.35 17.27
C HIS A 191 -18.61 -5.84 17.47
N ILE A 192 -18.43 -6.36 18.68
CA ILE A 192 -18.72 -7.77 18.99
C ILE A 192 -20.22 -8.06 18.86
N GLU A 193 -21.09 -7.17 19.32
CA GLU A 193 -22.55 -7.30 19.14
C GLU A 193 -22.93 -7.33 17.65
N GLN A 194 -22.32 -6.47 16.83
CA GLN A 194 -22.51 -6.45 15.39
C GLN A 194 -22.04 -7.76 14.72
N TYR A 195 -20.86 -8.26 15.07
CA TYR A 195 -20.37 -9.54 14.55
C TYR A 195 -21.26 -10.73 14.94
N LEU A 196 -21.78 -10.74 16.17
CA LEU A 196 -22.75 -11.75 16.62
C LEU A 196 -24.06 -11.68 15.81
N ALA A 197 -24.58 -10.47 15.58
CA ALA A 197 -25.79 -10.27 14.78
C ALA A 197 -25.61 -10.77 13.34
N VAL A 198 -24.49 -10.40 12.70
CA VAL A 198 -24.15 -10.85 11.34
C VAL A 198 -23.96 -12.36 11.28
N SER A 199 -23.21 -12.92 12.22
CA SER A 199 -22.97 -14.38 12.28
C SER A 199 -24.28 -15.14 12.45
N ASN A 200 -25.18 -14.66 13.30
CA ASN A 200 -26.48 -15.28 13.49
C ASN A 200 -27.35 -15.20 12.23
N GLN A 201 -27.40 -14.04 11.58
CA GLN A 201 -28.19 -13.84 10.36
C GLN A 201 -27.68 -14.76 9.23
N VAL A 202 -26.39 -14.68 8.91
CA VAL A 202 -25.82 -15.42 7.78
C VAL A 202 -25.92 -16.93 7.97
N ILE A 203 -25.66 -17.45 9.18
CA ILE A 203 -25.80 -18.88 9.44
C ILE A 203 -27.27 -19.32 9.37
N THR A 204 -28.21 -18.47 9.81
CA THR A 204 -29.66 -18.74 9.69
C THR A 204 -30.09 -18.78 8.23
N ASP A 205 -29.63 -17.83 7.42
CA ASP A 205 -29.92 -17.80 5.98
C ASP A 205 -29.34 -19.03 5.27
N ALA A 206 -28.11 -19.41 5.61
CA ALA A 206 -27.48 -20.61 5.09
C ALA A 206 -28.27 -21.89 5.45
N LEU A 207 -28.78 -22.01 6.69
CA LEU A 207 -29.65 -23.12 7.10
C LEU A 207 -30.96 -23.17 6.29
N ASN A 208 -31.55 -22.01 6.01
CA ASN A 208 -32.83 -21.86 5.34
C ASN A 208 -32.75 -21.94 3.80
N SER A 209 -31.54 -21.86 3.23
CA SER A 209 -31.28 -21.87 1.78
C SER A 209 -31.67 -23.18 1.06
N GLY A 210 -32.21 -24.19 1.75
CA GLY A 210 -32.68 -25.44 1.14
C GLY A 210 -31.59 -26.25 0.43
N GLY A 211 -30.31 -26.06 0.79
CA GLY A 211 -29.16 -26.71 0.15
C GLY A 211 -28.57 -25.96 -1.04
N GLN A 212 -29.02 -24.73 -1.33
CA GLN A 212 -28.35 -23.84 -2.30
C GLN A 212 -27.10 -23.15 -1.74
N SER A 213 -26.98 -23.06 -0.40
CA SER A 213 -25.74 -22.62 0.24
C SER A 213 -24.65 -23.68 0.02
N SER A 214 -23.58 -23.26 -0.65
CA SER A 214 -22.36 -24.04 -0.79
C SER A 214 -21.41 -23.82 0.40
N LEU A 215 -21.92 -23.86 1.63
CA LEU A 215 -21.12 -23.95 2.86
C LEU A 215 -20.06 -25.03 2.66
N ALA A 216 -18.85 -24.63 2.29
CA ALA A 216 -17.75 -25.47 1.81
C ALA A 216 -18.17 -26.92 1.44
N GLY A 217 -19.00 -27.12 0.41
CA GLY A 217 -19.42 -28.46 -0.04
C GLY A 217 -20.65 -29.08 0.64
N GLY A 218 -21.57 -28.26 1.17
CA GLY A 218 -22.84 -28.75 1.73
C GLY A 218 -22.76 -29.16 3.20
N LEU A 219 -21.82 -28.60 3.96
CA LEU A 219 -21.55 -28.97 5.36
C LEU A 219 -22.78 -28.99 6.29
N LEU A 220 -23.79 -28.14 6.05
CA LEU A 220 -25.04 -28.13 6.83
C LEU A 220 -26.17 -28.98 6.23
N THR A 221 -25.97 -29.65 5.10
CA THR A 221 -27.05 -30.37 4.39
C THR A 221 -27.24 -31.81 4.87
N ASN A 222 -26.18 -32.46 5.38
CA ASN A 222 -26.19 -33.90 5.73
C ASN A 222 -25.79 -34.18 7.19
N ILE A 223 -26.17 -33.32 8.14
CA ILE A 223 -25.88 -33.54 9.57
C ILE A 223 -26.99 -34.41 10.18
N ALA A 224 -26.73 -35.71 10.31
CA ALA A 224 -27.68 -36.67 10.89
C ALA A 224 -27.19 -37.26 12.23
N SER A 225 -25.90 -37.16 12.52
CA SER A 225 -25.27 -37.73 13.71
C SER A 225 -24.23 -36.79 14.34
N GLU A 226 -23.82 -37.10 15.57
CA GLU A 226 -22.76 -36.37 16.27
C GLU A 226 -21.42 -36.45 15.52
N ALA A 227 -21.14 -37.58 14.85
CA ALA A 227 -19.96 -37.73 14.00
C ALA A 227 -20.00 -36.78 12.79
N ASP A 228 -21.16 -36.66 12.12
CA ASP A 228 -21.34 -35.73 11.01
C ASP A 228 -21.16 -34.28 11.47
N ALA A 229 -21.75 -33.94 12.62
CA ALA A 229 -21.61 -32.60 13.23
C ALA A 229 -20.14 -32.29 13.55
N ARG A 230 -19.41 -33.24 14.15
CA ARG A 230 -18.00 -33.07 14.48
C ARG A 230 -17.14 -32.82 13.25
N GLU A 231 -17.37 -33.58 12.18
CA GLU A 231 -16.66 -33.40 10.92
C GLU A 231 -16.98 -32.05 10.28
N ALA A 232 -18.26 -31.66 10.26
CA ALA A 232 -18.68 -30.37 9.71
C ALA A 232 -18.09 -29.18 10.50
N ILE A 233 -18.08 -29.27 11.83
CA ILE A 233 -17.45 -28.27 12.73
C ILE A 233 -15.96 -28.18 12.45
N ASN A 234 -15.27 -29.31 12.31
CA ASN A 234 -13.84 -29.33 12.02
C ASN A 234 -13.52 -28.68 10.66
N GLN A 235 -14.25 -29.05 9.60
CA GLN A 235 -14.04 -28.48 8.26
C GLN A 235 -14.35 -26.97 8.23
N PHE A 236 -15.46 -26.54 8.85
CA PHE A 236 -15.83 -25.13 8.91
C PHE A 236 -14.82 -24.32 9.72
N ALA A 237 -14.41 -24.81 10.89
CA ALA A 237 -13.41 -24.15 11.73
C ALA A 237 -12.04 -24.07 11.02
N ARG A 238 -11.60 -25.14 10.35
CA ARG A 238 -10.35 -25.18 9.60
C ARG A 238 -10.28 -24.10 8.53
N ARG A 239 -11.38 -23.94 7.78
CA ARG A 239 -11.46 -22.93 6.72
C ARG A 239 -11.60 -21.52 7.27
N ALA A 240 -12.41 -21.33 8.32
CA ALA A 240 -12.61 -20.02 8.94
C ALA A 240 -11.36 -19.52 9.66
N TRP A 241 -10.68 -20.39 10.41
CA TRP A 241 -9.47 -20.05 11.16
C TRP A 241 -8.20 -20.17 10.32
N ARG A 242 -8.33 -20.60 9.06
CA ARG A 242 -7.27 -20.63 8.03
C ARG A 242 -6.05 -21.46 8.44
N ARG A 243 -6.28 -22.50 9.25
CA ARG A 243 -5.24 -23.42 9.74
C ARG A 243 -5.82 -24.77 10.17
N PRO A 244 -5.00 -25.81 10.37
CA PRO A 244 -5.41 -27.02 11.06
C PRO A 244 -5.97 -26.70 12.45
N VAL A 245 -7.04 -27.41 12.83
CA VAL A 245 -7.75 -27.24 14.10
C VAL A 245 -7.39 -28.40 15.01
N ASP A 246 -7.06 -28.10 16.27
CA ASP A 246 -6.74 -29.12 17.26
C ASP A 246 -8.01 -29.88 17.68
N GLY A 247 -7.89 -31.17 18.00
CA GLY A 247 -9.02 -31.97 18.48
C GLY A 247 -9.72 -31.35 19.70
N SER A 248 -8.96 -30.76 20.62
CA SER A 248 -9.48 -30.04 21.79
C SER A 248 -10.26 -28.78 21.44
N GLU A 249 -9.90 -28.11 20.33
CA GLU A 249 -10.66 -26.96 19.82
C GLU A 249 -12.02 -27.41 19.28
N VAL A 250 -12.04 -28.52 18.54
CA VAL A 250 -13.28 -29.15 18.05
C VAL A 250 -14.14 -29.60 19.24
N ASP A 251 -13.56 -30.22 20.26
CA ASP A 251 -14.30 -30.73 21.41
C ASP A 251 -14.96 -29.60 22.23
N ARG A 252 -14.33 -28.41 22.31
CA ARG A 252 -14.96 -27.21 22.89
C ARG A 252 -16.19 -26.75 22.10
N LEU A 253 -16.11 -26.77 20.77
CA LEU A 253 -17.24 -26.42 19.89
C LEU A 253 -18.36 -27.48 19.97
N MET A 254 -18.00 -28.76 20.06
CA MET A 254 -18.94 -29.85 20.29
C MET A 254 -19.67 -29.70 21.64
N THR A 255 -18.99 -29.19 22.68
CA THR A 255 -19.63 -28.91 23.98
C THR A 255 -20.74 -27.86 23.84
N LEU A 256 -20.54 -26.82 23.03
CA LEU A 256 -21.56 -25.81 22.74
C LEU A 256 -22.74 -26.42 21.98
N MET A 257 -22.46 -27.19 20.91
CA MET A 257 -23.49 -27.88 20.13
C MET A 257 -24.33 -28.83 21.02
N ASN A 258 -23.67 -29.63 21.86
CA ASN A 258 -24.32 -30.56 22.77
C ASN A 258 -25.23 -29.84 23.80
N ALA A 259 -24.83 -28.66 24.29
CA ALA A 259 -25.66 -27.84 25.16
C ALA A 259 -26.92 -27.31 24.45
N SER A 260 -26.82 -26.91 23.18
CA SER A 260 -27.97 -26.54 22.34
C SER A 260 -28.91 -27.73 22.13
N GLN A 261 -28.38 -28.93 21.87
CA GLN A 261 -29.19 -30.15 21.76
C GLN A 261 -29.92 -30.51 23.06
N GLN A 262 -29.26 -30.39 24.21
CA GLN A 262 -29.90 -30.63 25.52
C GLN A 262 -31.06 -29.67 25.79
N SER A 263 -31.07 -28.52 25.14
CA SER A 263 -32.17 -27.55 25.19
C SER A 263 -33.33 -27.88 24.22
N GLY A 264 -33.26 -29.03 23.54
CA GLY A 264 -34.31 -29.53 22.63
C GLY A 264 -34.12 -29.14 21.16
N MET A 265 -33.00 -28.51 20.80
CA MET A 265 -32.70 -28.13 19.43
C MET A 265 -32.29 -29.35 18.59
N PRO A 266 -32.78 -29.53 17.34
CA PRO A 266 -32.32 -30.62 16.50
C PRO A 266 -30.83 -30.45 16.13
N ILE A 267 -30.16 -31.56 15.81
CA ILE A 267 -28.69 -31.61 15.68
C ILE A 267 -28.14 -30.63 14.64
N ARG A 268 -28.89 -30.39 13.56
CA ARG A 268 -28.50 -29.50 12.48
C ARG A 268 -28.46 -28.04 12.94
N GLU A 269 -29.51 -27.58 13.61
CA GLU A 269 -29.60 -26.24 14.19
C GLU A 269 -28.61 -26.08 15.35
N ALA A 270 -28.42 -27.11 16.17
CA ALA A 270 -27.41 -27.09 17.24
C ALA A 270 -25.98 -26.95 16.69
N THR A 271 -25.68 -27.59 15.55
CA THR A 271 -24.38 -27.45 14.87
C THR A 271 -24.17 -26.04 14.34
N ALA A 272 -25.23 -25.37 13.89
CA ALA A 272 -25.16 -23.99 13.46
C ALA A 272 -24.76 -23.03 14.60
N ASP A 273 -25.10 -23.31 15.86
CA ASP A 273 -24.61 -22.51 16.99
C ASP A 273 -23.09 -22.61 17.16
N ALA A 274 -22.49 -23.79 16.89
CA ALA A 274 -21.05 -23.93 16.84
C ALA A 274 -20.43 -23.11 15.69
N PHE A 275 -21.10 -23.02 14.53
CA PHE A 275 -20.63 -22.20 13.40
C PHE A 275 -20.67 -20.71 13.73
N LYS A 276 -21.73 -20.23 14.42
CA LYS A 276 -21.79 -18.86 14.93
C LYS A 276 -20.63 -18.57 15.87
N ALA A 277 -20.31 -19.50 16.78
CA ALA A 277 -19.16 -19.37 17.68
C ALA A 277 -17.82 -19.31 16.94
N ILE A 278 -17.67 -20.08 15.85
CA ILE A 278 -16.49 -20.02 14.98
C ILE A 278 -16.34 -18.63 14.35
N LEU A 279 -17.43 -18.01 13.87
CA LEU A 279 -17.44 -16.70 13.21
C LEU A 279 -17.27 -15.50 14.15
N VAL A 280 -17.36 -15.69 15.46
CA VAL A 280 -17.06 -14.64 16.45
C VAL A 280 -15.79 -14.93 17.27
N SER A 281 -15.10 -16.02 16.94
CA SER A 281 -13.82 -16.37 17.55
C SER A 281 -12.73 -15.37 17.15
N PRO A 282 -11.79 -15.03 18.04
CA PRO A 282 -10.60 -14.27 17.67
C PRO A 282 -9.82 -14.90 16.50
N ASN A 283 -9.80 -16.24 16.37
CA ASN A 283 -9.15 -16.94 15.27
C ASN A 283 -9.79 -16.64 13.89
N PHE A 284 -11.05 -16.21 13.86
CA PHE A 284 -11.72 -15.77 12.64
C PHE A 284 -11.65 -14.26 12.48
N LEU A 285 -12.06 -13.52 13.52
CA LEU A 285 -12.17 -12.06 13.48
C LEU A 285 -10.82 -11.36 13.29
N PHE A 286 -9.71 -11.98 13.71
CA PHE A 286 -8.37 -11.41 13.62
C PHE A 286 -7.46 -12.20 12.70
N VAL A 287 -6.50 -11.49 12.12
CA VAL A 287 -5.32 -12.08 11.47
C VAL A 287 -4.37 -12.51 12.58
N VAL A 288 -4.60 -13.71 13.11
CA VAL A 288 -3.82 -14.28 14.21
C VAL A 288 -2.61 -15.01 13.64
N GLU A 289 -1.44 -14.44 13.81
CA GLU A 289 -0.16 -15.11 13.59
C GLU A 289 0.30 -15.67 14.93
N THR A 290 -0.01 -16.96 15.16
CA THR A 290 0.35 -17.68 16.38
C THR A 290 1.81 -17.47 16.77
N GLU A 291 2.01 -17.03 18.01
CA GLU A 291 3.32 -16.72 18.58
C GLU A 291 4.13 -18.00 18.83
N SER A 292 5.42 -17.93 18.54
CA SER A 292 6.38 -18.97 18.93
C SER A 292 6.76 -18.80 20.40
N GLU A 293 6.88 -19.91 21.15
CA GLU A 293 7.39 -19.89 22.53
C GLU A 293 8.79 -19.28 22.62
N ALA A 294 9.60 -19.41 21.57
CA ALA A 294 10.96 -18.86 21.52
C ALA A 294 10.99 -17.31 21.49
N GLY A 295 9.90 -16.67 21.06
CA GLY A 295 9.87 -15.24 20.77
C GLY A 295 10.87 -14.81 19.68
N GLY A 296 11.07 -13.50 19.55
CA GLY A 296 11.98 -12.92 18.57
C GLY A 296 11.42 -12.89 17.16
N VAL A 297 12.27 -12.56 16.18
CA VAL A 297 11.90 -12.60 14.75
C VAL A 297 11.92 -14.04 14.28
N GLN A 298 10.80 -14.50 13.72
CA GLN A 298 10.62 -15.85 13.21
C GLN A 298 9.97 -15.81 11.82
N PRO A 299 10.27 -16.80 10.95
CA PRO A 299 9.53 -16.98 9.72
C PRO A 299 8.08 -17.37 10.04
N LEU A 300 7.16 -16.93 9.18
CA LEU A 300 5.77 -17.34 9.24
C LEU A 300 5.63 -18.83 8.92
N THR A 301 4.65 -19.48 9.55
CA THR A 301 4.26 -20.83 9.15
C THR A 301 3.61 -20.82 7.76
N PRO A 302 3.58 -21.95 7.04
CA PRO A 302 2.92 -22.03 5.73
C PRO A 302 1.46 -21.55 5.74
N HIS A 303 0.69 -21.83 6.80
CA HIS A 303 -0.71 -21.37 6.94
C HIS A 303 -0.82 -19.86 7.20
N GLN A 304 0.12 -19.29 7.96
CA GLN A 304 0.21 -17.84 8.14
C GLN A 304 0.58 -17.16 6.81
N MET A 305 1.51 -17.74 6.05
CA MET A 305 1.89 -17.26 4.72
C MET A 305 0.72 -17.34 3.72
N ALA A 306 -0.01 -18.45 3.70
CA ALA A 306 -1.24 -18.61 2.91
C ALA A 306 -2.28 -17.52 3.26
N THR A 307 -2.45 -17.25 4.56
CA THR A 307 -3.36 -16.20 5.03
C THR A 307 -2.94 -14.83 4.55
N ARG A 308 -1.65 -14.46 4.67
CA ARG A 308 -1.15 -13.17 4.16
C ARG A 308 -1.35 -13.03 2.65
N LEU A 309 -1.03 -14.07 1.86
CA LEU A 309 -1.25 -14.05 0.41
C LEU A 309 -2.73 -13.84 0.05
N ALA A 310 -3.64 -14.56 0.70
CA ALA A 310 -5.07 -14.47 0.43
C ALA A 310 -5.67 -13.11 0.80
N LEU A 311 -5.30 -12.56 1.96
CA LEU A 311 -5.76 -11.23 2.37
C LEU A 311 -5.19 -10.13 1.48
N PHE A 312 -3.91 -10.23 1.10
CA PHE A 312 -3.27 -9.26 0.23
C PHE A 312 -3.87 -9.25 -1.19
N LEU A 313 -3.98 -10.42 -1.83
CA LEU A 313 -4.34 -10.52 -3.25
C LEU A 313 -5.86 -10.59 -3.49
N TRP A 314 -6.60 -11.21 -2.56
CA TRP A 314 -8.04 -11.48 -2.71
C TRP A 314 -8.91 -10.79 -1.65
N SER A 315 -8.31 -10.20 -0.62
CA SER A 315 -9.03 -9.66 0.55
C SER A 315 -10.09 -10.64 1.06
N SER A 316 -9.69 -11.91 1.17
CA SER A 316 -10.52 -13.02 1.60
C SER A 316 -9.65 -14.14 2.19
N ILE A 317 -10.27 -15.26 2.58
CA ILE A 317 -9.58 -16.45 3.07
C ILE A 317 -8.87 -17.23 1.95
N PRO A 318 -7.83 -18.02 2.29
CA PRO A 318 -7.21 -18.96 1.36
C PRO A 318 -8.23 -19.91 0.72
N ASP A 319 -8.05 -20.22 -0.56
CA ASP A 319 -8.77 -21.32 -1.19
C ASP A 319 -8.19 -22.68 -0.81
N GLU A 320 -8.90 -23.75 -1.16
CA GLU A 320 -8.48 -25.11 -0.80
C GLU A 320 -7.10 -25.46 -1.38
N THR A 321 -6.81 -25.01 -2.61
CA THR A 321 -5.50 -25.20 -3.24
C THR A 321 -4.38 -24.58 -2.40
N LEU A 322 -4.55 -23.35 -1.92
CA LEU A 322 -3.54 -22.69 -1.10
C LEU A 322 -3.44 -23.32 0.31
N MET A 323 -4.56 -23.77 0.88
CA MET A 323 -4.57 -24.50 2.15
C MET A 323 -3.85 -25.85 2.08
N LEU A 324 -4.03 -26.59 0.98
CA LEU A 324 -3.33 -27.86 0.74
C LEU A 324 -1.83 -27.65 0.52
N ALA A 325 -1.44 -26.60 -0.20
CA ALA A 325 -0.04 -26.21 -0.34
C ALA A 325 0.58 -25.88 1.05
N ALA A 326 -0.17 -25.18 1.90
CA ALA A 326 0.26 -24.90 3.27
C ALA A 326 0.42 -26.17 4.11
N ASP A 327 -0.53 -27.11 4.05
CA ASP A 327 -0.43 -28.42 4.74
C ASP A 327 0.79 -29.23 4.30
N ALA A 328 1.12 -29.16 3.00
CA ALA A 328 2.27 -29.85 2.41
C ALA A 328 3.61 -29.12 2.62
N ASN A 329 3.62 -27.97 3.30
CA ASN A 329 4.78 -27.09 3.47
C ASN A 329 5.35 -26.59 2.12
N GLU A 330 4.48 -26.43 1.12
CA GLU A 330 4.78 -25.96 -0.24
C GLU A 330 4.64 -24.43 -0.37
N LEU A 331 4.95 -23.69 0.70
CA LEU A 331 4.97 -22.22 0.77
C LEU A 331 6.24 -21.70 1.48
N ALA A 332 7.29 -22.52 1.53
CA ALA A 332 8.52 -22.21 2.28
C ALA A 332 9.56 -21.45 1.45
N THR A 333 9.54 -21.62 0.13
CA THR A 333 10.51 -21.05 -0.82
C THR A 333 9.89 -19.93 -1.67
N ASP A 334 10.73 -19.06 -2.21
CA ASP A 334 10.28 -17.94 -3.04
C ASP A 334 9.57 -18.43 -4.30
N GLU A 335 10.10 -19.48 -4.95
CA GLU A 335 9.52 -20.05 -6.16
C GLU A 335 8.11 -20.60 -5.91
N GLN A 336 7.90 -21.24 -4.75
CA GLN A 336 6.60 -21.75 -4.34
C GLN A 336 5.59 -20.63 -4.07
N ILE A 337 6.02 -19.59 -3.34
CA ILE A 337 5.20 -18.42 -3.01
C ILE A 337 4.81 -17.68 -4.30
N ILE A 338 5.77 -17.40 -5.17
CA ILE A 338 5.57 -16.72 -6.47
C ILE A 338 4.64 -17.55 -7.36
N SER A 339 4.79 -18.88 -7.41
CA SER A 339 3.89 -19.74 -8.19
C SER A 339 2.44 -19.65 -7.71
N GLN A 340 2.19 -19.60 -6.39
CA GLN A 340 0.84 -19.43 -5.85
C GLN A 340 0.32 -18.02 -6.07
N MET A 341 1.16 -16.99 -5.93
CA MET A 341 0.82 -15.60 -6.24
C MET A 341 0.32 -15.45 -7.67
N HIS A 342 1.05 -15.96 -8.67
CA HIS A 342 0.64 -15.90 -10.08
C HIS A 342 -0.68 -16.64 -10.35
N ARG A 343 -0.86 -17.83 -9.76
CA ARG A 343 -2.14 -18.55 -9.84
C ARG A 343 -3.28 -17.70 -9.29
N MET A 344 -3.06 -17.03 -8.15
CA MET A 344 -4.07 -16.21 -7.50
C MET A 344 -4.37 -14.93 -8.29
N LEU A 345 -3.38 -14.34 -8.96
CA LEU A 345 -3.59 -13.18 -9.84
C LEU A 345 -4.39 -13.51 -11.09
N ALA A 346 -4.31 -14.75 -11.60
CA ALA A 346 -5.12 -15.18 -12.74
C ALA A 346 -6.63 -15.34 -12.40
N ASP A 347 -6.95 -15.59 -11.12
CA ASP A 347 -8.32 -15.73 -10.61
C ASP A 347 -9.03 -14.37 -10.54
N ASP A 348 -10.34 -14.33 -10.81
CA ASP A 348 -11.14 -13.10 -10.79
C ASP A 348 -11.19 -12.44 -9.41
N ARG A 349 -10.96 -13.19 -8.32
CA ARG A 349 -10.85 -12.63 -6.97
C ARG A 349 -9.68 -11.65 -6.81
N SER A 350 -8.66 -11.70 -7.68
CA SER A 350 -7.55 -10.72 -7.70
C SER A 350 -8.02 -9.29 -7.95
N ARG A 351 -9.25 -9.13 -8.43
CA ARG A 351 -9.95 -7.84 -8.55
C ARG A 351 -9.97 -7.06 -7.24
N ALA A 352 -9.89 -7.74 -6.11
CA ALA A 352 -9.75 -7.13 -4.79
C ALA A 352 -8.58 -6.13 -4.71
N LEU A 353 -7.50 -6.30 -5.49
CA LEU A 353 -6.42 -5.31 -5.57
C LEU A 353 -6.92 -3.96 -6.10
N GLY A 354 -7.78 -3.96 -7.12
CA GLY A 354 -8.37 -2.71 -7.62
C GLY A 354 -9.40 -2.14 -6.65
N GLU A 355 -10.22 -2.99 -6.01
CA GLU A 355 -11.30 -2.57 -5.12
C GLU A 355 -10.80 -2.05 -3.77
N ASN A 356 -9.83 -2.72 -3.17
CA ASN A 356 -9.39 -2.44 -1.81
C ASN A 356 -8.10 -1.63 -1.78
N PHE A 357 -7.12 -1.92 -2.62
CA PHE A 357 -5.94 -1.06 -2.73
C PHE A 357 -6.20 0.13 -3.66
N GLY A 358 -6.66 -0.13 -4.89
CA GLY A 358 -6.81 0.89 -5.93
C GLY A 358 -7.74 2.03 -5.54
N LEU A 359 -8.95 1.74 -5.06
CA LEU A 359 -9.89 2.79 -4.65
C LEU A 359 -9.42 3.58 -3.42
N GLN A 360 -8.77 2.93 -2.45
CA GLN A 360 -8.22 3.65 -1.30
C GLN A 360 -7.06 4.56 -1.71
N TRP A 361 -6.14 4.06 -2.53
CA TRP A 361 -5.04 4.86 -3.08
C TRP A 361 -5.56 6.08 -3.86
N LEU A 362 -6.58 5.90 -4.69
CA LEU A 362 -7.13 6.99 -5.48
C LEU A 362 -8.07 7.93 -4.68
N GLY A 363 -8.42 7.58 -3.43
CA GLY A 363 -9.37 8.34 -2.61
C GLY A 363 -10.83 8.20 -3.06
N LEU A 364 -11.19 7.04 -3.62
CA LEU A 364 -12.48 6.74 -4.26
C LEU A 364 -13.34 5.74 -3.49
N SER A 365 -12.94 5.29 -2.29
CA SER A 365 -13.69 4.29 -1.52
C SER A 365 -15.12 4.72 -1.17
N GLN A 366 -15.38 6.02 -1.04
CA GLN A 366 -16.70 6.58 -0.75
C GLN A 366 -17.27 7.41 -1.93
N PHE A 367 -16.79 7.17 -3.15
CA PHE A 367 -17.11 7.99 -4.32
C PHE A 367 -18.62 8.15 -4.61
N GLU A 368 -19.41 7.10 -4.38
CA GLU A 368 -20.86 7.12 -4.62
C GLU A 368 -21.65 7.85 -3.51
N GLY A 369 -21.03 8.06 -2.33
CA GLY A 369 -21.65 8.62 -1.13
C GLY A 369 -21.19 10.03 -0.73
N GLU A 370 -19.97 10.45 -1.08
CA GLU A 370 -19.42 11.78 -0.78
C GLU A 370 -19.74 12.83 -1.86
N SER A 371 -19.71 14.13 -1.47
CA SER A 371 -19.83 15.34 -2.30
C SER A 371 -20.26 15.14 -3.76
N LYS A 372 -21.55 14.90 -3.96
CA LYS A 372 -22.12 14.71 -5.31
C LYS A 372 -22.04 16.01 -6.12
N PRO A 373 -21.71 15.93 -7.43
CA PRO A 373 -21.93 17.02 -8.36
C PRO A 373 -23.34 17.61 -8.23
N ASP A 374 -23.46 18.93 -8.36
CA ASP A 374 -24.76 19.59 -8.40
C ASP A 374 -25.50 19.12 -9.65
N THR A 375 -26.52 18.29 -9.47
CA THR A 375 -27.29 17.70 -10.57
C THR A 375 -28.05 18.74 -11.39
N THR A 376 -28.19 19.97 -10.89
CA THR A 376 -28.74 21.09 -11.68
C THR A 376 -27.73 21.58 -12.73
N LEU A 377 -26.44 21.59 -12.38
CA LEU A 377 -25.34 21.99 -13.26
C LEU A 377 -24.83 20.82 -14.11
N PHE A 378 -24.92 19.60 -13.57
CA PHE A 378 -24.42 18.36 -14.16
C PHE A 378 -25.53 17.30 -14.23
N PRO A 379 -26.59 17.51 -15.04
CA PRO A 379 -27.74 16.61 -15.09
C PRO A 379 -27.42 15.21 -15.63
N ASP A 380 -26.31 15.06 -16.36
CA ASP A 380 -25.85 13.78 -16.89
C ASP A 380 -25.13 12.92 -15.83
N PHE A 381 -24.89 13.46 -14.63
CA PHE A 381 -24.26 12.71 -13.54
C PHE A 381 -25.33 12.01 -12.69
N ASP A 382 -25.48 10.70 -12.90
CA ASP A 382 -26.39 9.84 -12.15
C ASP A 382 -25.63 8.72 -11.40
N GLU A 383 -26.38 7.91 -10.63
CA GLU A 383 -25.81 6.81 -9.85
C GLU A 383 -25.17 5.73 -10.74
N ARG A 384 -25.69 5.51 -11.95
CA ARG A 384 -25.13 4.53 -12.87
C ARG A 384 -23.78 4.99 -13.40
N LEU A 385 -23.69 6.23 -13.86
CA LEU A 385 -22.44 6.80 -14.33
C LEU A 385 -21.39 6.83 -13.21
N ALA A 386 -21.79 7.17 -11.97
CA ALA A 386 -20.88 7.13 -10.84
C ALA A 386 -20.32 5.73 -10.58
N ALA A 387 -21.17 4.69 -10.62
CA ALA A 387 -20.75 3.30 -10.49
C ALA A 387 -19.79 2.86 -11.62
N ASP A 388 -20.08 3.27 -12.86
CA ASP A 388 -19.23 2.95 -14.02
C ASP A 388 -17.87 3.67 -13.94
N MET A 389 -17.83 4.93 -13.50
CA MET A 389 -16.58 5.65 -13.27
C MET A 389 -15.73 5.00 -12.17
N ARG A 390 -16.37 4.55 -11.08
CA ARG A 390 -15.71 3.82 -10.00
C ARG A 390 -15.18 2.48 -10.52
N GLU A 391 -15.95 1.77 -11.34
CA GLU A 391 -15.58 0.50 -11.95
C GLU A 391 -14.38 0.62 -12.90
N GLU A 392 -14.31 1.69 -13.68
CA GLU A 392 -13.13 2.00 -14.50
C GLU A 392 -11.86 2.14 -13.63
N ALA A 393 -11.97 2.83 -12.49
CA ALA A 393 -10.84 3.02 -11.58
C ALA A 393 -10.35 1.66 -11.02
N VAL A 394 -11.28 0.78 -10.61
CA VAL A 394 -10.95 -0.58 -10.16
C VAL A 394 -10.21 -1.33 -11.26
N ARG A 395 -10.76 -1.37 -12.48
CA ARG A 395 -10.18 -2.10 -13.62
C ARG A 395 -8.82 -1.55 -14.04
N THR A 396 -8.64 -0.22 -13.97
CA THR A 396 -7.37 0.43 -14.32
C THR A 396 -6.25 -0.04 -13.42
N VAL A 397 -6.47 -0.11 -12.10
CA VAL A 397 -5.44 -0.59 -11.17
C VAL A 397 -5.29 -2.11 -11.23
N TRP A 398 -6.40 -2.84 -11.20
CA TRP A 398 -6.40 -4.31 -11.19
C TRP A 398 -5.72 -4.90 -12.43
N ASN A 399 -6.06 -4.43 -13.62
CA ASN A 399 -5.57 -5.05 -14.86
C ASN A 399 -4.08 -4.78 -15.11
N VAL A 400 -3.50 -3.75 -14.50
CA VAL A 400 -2.05 -3.55 -14.54
C VAL A 400 -1.32 -4.73 -13.89
N PHE A 401 -1.85 -5.29 -12.80
CA PHE A 401 -1.31 -6.50 -12.18
C PHE A 401 -1.77 -7.78 -12.86
N ARG A 402 -3.07 -7.91 -13.16
CA ARG A 402 -3.63 -9.14 -13.75
C ARG A 402 -3.00 -9.49 -15.10
N ASP A 403 -2.81 -8.49 -15.95
CA ASP A 403 -2.27 -8.66 -17.29
C ASP A 403 -0.77 -8.37 -17.37
N ASP A 404 -0.11 -8.22 -16.21
CA ASP A 404 1.29 -7.88 -16.04
C ASP A 404 1.74 -6.72 -16.95
N ARG A 405 0.99 -5.62 -16.93
CA ARG A 405 1.27 -4.43 -17.73
C ARG A 405 2.43 -3.63 -17.13
N PRO A 406 3.13 -2.81 -17.93
CA PRO A 406 4.04 -1.81 -17.41
C PRO A 406 3.34 -0.91 -16.39
N LEU A 407 3.91 -0.73 -15.20
CA LEU A 407 3.35 0.10 -14.13
C LEU A 407 3.05 1.53 -14.61
N MET A 408 3.87 2.03 -15.54
CA MET A 408 3.73 3.37 -16.11
C MET A 408 2.42 3.58 -16.89
N GLU A 409 1.69 2.53 -17.25
CA GLU A 409 0.32 2.66 -17.79
C GLU A 409 -0.64 3.31 -16.79
N LEU A 410 -0.36 3.24 -15.48
CA LEU A 410 -1.11 4.01 -14.49
C LEU A 410 -0.94 5.53 -14.67
N ILE A 411 0.13 6.01 -15.30
CA ILE A 411 0.31 7.44 -15.64
C ILE A 411 -0.21 7.71 -17.05
N ASP A 412 0.16 6.88 -18.02
CA ASP A 412 -0.14 7.10 -19.44
C ASP A 412 -0.45 5.79 -20.20
N ALA A 413 -1.63 5.21 -19.96
CA ALA A 413 -2.10 4.03 -20.69
C ALA A 413 -2.51 4.36 -22.12
N ASP A 414 -2.21 3.49 -23.09
CA ASP A 414 -2.65 3.56 -24.51
C ASP A 414 -4.11 3.16 -24.75
N SER A 415 -4.84 2.87 -23.67
CA SER A 415 -6.21 2.37 -23.69
C SER A 415 -6.91 2.69 -22.37
N ILE A 416 -8.23 2.49 -22.35
CA ILE A 416 -9.05 2.56 -21.14
C ILE A 416 -9.93 1.32 -21.03
N HIS A 417 -10.51 1.08 -19.85
CA HIS A 417 -11.57 0.10 -19.68
C HIS A 417 -12.91 0.80 -19.61
N ALA A 418 -13.82 0.47 -20.51
CA ALA A 418 -15.16 1.07 -20.52
C ALA A 418 -16.23 0.07 -20.97
N ASN A 419 -17.43 0.26 -20.45
CA ASN A 419 -18.69 -0.27 -20.96
C ASN A 419 -19.30 0.71 -21.99
N SER A 420 -20.48 0.41 -22.51
CA SER A 420 -21.19 1.28 -23.47
C SER A 420 -21.49 2.67 -22.93
N THR A 421 -21.90 2.76 -21.66
CA THR A 421 -22.28 4.01 -21.00
C THR A 421 -21.08 4.95 -20.87
N LEU A 422 -19.98 4.46 -20.30
CA LEU A 422 -18.77 5.23 -20.09
C LEU A 422 -18.04 5.56 -21.41
N ALA A 423 -18.03 4.65 -22.38
CA ALA A 423 -17.48 4.93 -23.70
C ALA A 423 -18.21 6.09 -24.39
N SER A 424 -19.55 6.06 -24.38
CA SER A 424 -20.38 7.14 -24.93
C SER A 424 -20.15 8.46 -24.18
N TYR A 425 -20.05 8.41 -22.85
CA TYR A 425 -19.75 9.55 -22.00
C TYR A 425 -18.39 10.18 -22.32
N TYR A 426 -17.41 9.37 -22.72
CA TYR A 426 -16.09 9.83 -23.17
C TYR A 426 -16.05 10.27 -24.63
N GLY A 427 -17.17 10.24 -25.34
CA GLY A 427 -17.26 10.61 -26.75
C GLY A 427 -16.69 9.54 -27.70
N LEU A 428 -16.57 8.29 -27.23
CA LEU A 428 -16.19 7.15 -28.06
C LEU A 428 -17.46 6.51 -28.63
N ASP A 429 -17.43 6.14 -29.91
CA ASP A 429 -18.53 5.42 -30.53
C ASP A 429 -18.59 3.98 -30.00
N ALA A 430 -19.51 3.72 -29.07
CA ALA A 430 -19.67 2.41 -28.44
C ALA A 430 -19.94 1.30 -29.48
N SER A 431 -20.63 1.61 -30.58
CA SER A 431 -20.94 0.63 -31.62
C SER A 431 -19.70 0.22 -32.41
N GLU A 432 -18.82 1.17 -32.73
CA GLU A 432 -17.53 0.90 -33.39
C GLU A 432 -16.58 0.09 -32.49
N GLN A 433 -16.68 0.26 -31.17
CA GLN A 433 -15.96 -0.57 -30.18
C GLN A 433 -16.60 -1.94 -29.95
N GLY A 434 -17.69 -2.25 -30.66
CA GLY A 434 -18.46 -3.47 -30.52
C GLY A 434 -19.05 -3.65 -29.12
N LEU A 435 -19.35 -2.55 -28.42
CA LEU A 435 -20.03 -2.57 -27.13
C LEU A 435 -21.53 -2.62 -27.39
N THR A 436 -22.19 -3.66 -26.89
CA THR A 436 -23.66 -3.80 -26.95
C THR A 436 -24.23 -3.64 -25.56
N GLN A 437 -25.22 -2.77 -25.41
CA GLN A 437 -26.05 -2.73 -24.20
C GLN A 437 -27.01 -3.92 -24.28
N THR A 438 -26.76 -4.97 -23.49
CA THR A 438 -27.73 -6.06 -23.29
C THR A 438 -28.32 -5.95 -21.90
N ASP A 439 -29.63 -6.13 -21.78
CA ASP A 439 -30.41 -5.91 -20.54
C ASP A 439 -29.90 -6.71 -19.31
N ASP A 440 -29.09 -7.76 -19.51
CA ASP A 440 -28.68 -8.69 -18.45
C ASP A 440 -27.17 -8.67 -18.08
N SER A 441 -26.32 -7.95 -18.83
CA SER A 441 -24.92 -7.64 -18.41
C SER A 441 -24.28 -6.66 -19.39
N GLU A 442 -23.56 -5.67 -18.89
CA GLU A 442 -22.76 -4.79 -19.75
C GLU A 442 -21.37 -5.36 -19.97
N THR A 443 -20.96 -5.42 -21.24
CA THR A 443 -19.64 -5.91 -21.61
C THR A 443 -18.60 -4.81 -21.37
N TRP A 444 -17.71 -5.01 -20.40
CA TRP A 444 -16.52 -4.16 -20.23
C TRP A 444 -15.43 -4.57 -21.20
N LYS A 445 -14.80 -3.60 -21.86
CA LYS A 445 -13.69 -3.85 -22.80
C LYS A 445 -12.53 -2.90 -22.57
N ARG A 446 -11.32 -3.37 -22.89
CA ARG A 446 -10.14 -2.52 -23.09
C ARG A 446 -10.24 -1.88 -24.47
N ILE A 447 -10.38 -0.56 -24.51
CA ILE A 447 -10.55 0.24 -25.72
C ILE A 447 -9.26 1.00 -26.01
N PRO A 448 -8.56 0.71 -27.11
CA PRO A 448 -7.40 1.49 -27.53
C PRO A 448 -7.78 2.95 -27.78
N LEU A 449 -6.92 3.87 -27.33
CA LEU A 449 -7.11 5.30 -27.51
C LEU A 449 -6.33 5.79 -28.74
N SER A 450 -7.05 6.35 -29.71
CA SER A 450 -6.43 7.13 -30.80
C SER A 450 -5.96 8.51 -30.34
N ASP A 451 -6.50 8.97 -29.21
CA ASP A 451 -6.28 10.28 -28.62
C ASP A 451 -5.81 10.13 -27.17
N ARG A 452 -4.62 10.66 -26.89
CA ARG A 452 -3.93 10.48 -25.61
C ARG A 452 -4.38 11.48 -24.54
N ARG A 453 -5.45 12.26 -24.74
CA ARG A 453 -6.04 13.11 -23.68
C ARG A 453 -6.53 12.30 -22.47
N ARG A 454 -6.99 11.06 -22.70
CA ARG A 454 -7.33 10.08 -21.64
C ARG A 454 -6.27 9.00 -21.53
N GLY A 455 -6.43 8.12 -20.54
CA GLY A 455 -5.54 7.01 -20.24
C GLY A 455 -4.61 7.36 -19.08
N GLY A 456 -4.56 6.48 -18.08
CA GLY A 456 -3.90 6.70 -16.79
C GLY A 456 -4.81 7.33 -15.73
N VAL A 457 -4.43 7.15 -14.46
CA VAL A 457 -5.28 7.44 -13.30
C VAL A 457 -5.62 8.92 -13.13
N ILE A 458 -4.74 9.82 -13.58
CA ILE A 458 -4.95 11.28 -13.46
C ILE A 458 -6.08 11.80 -14.36
N THR A 459 -6.52 10.99 -15.33
CA THR A 459 -7.56 11.35 -16.32
C THR A 459 -8.85 10.55 -16.15
N LEU A 460 -8.92 9.70 -15.11
CA LEU A 460 -10.14 8.99 -14.74
C LEU A 460 -11.21 10.00 -14.33
N ALA A 461 -12.43 9.86 -14.82
CA ALA A 461 -13.50 10.78 -14.47
C ALA A 461 -13.84 10.74 -12.96
N ALA A 462 -13.75 9.58 -12.32
CA ALA A 462 -13.90 9.48 -10.86
C ALA A 462 -12.89 10.34 -10.09
N VAL A 463 -11.61 10.30 -10.49
CA VAL A 463 -10.53 11.10 -9.88
C VAL A 463 -10.76 12.59 -10.14
N LEU A 464 -11.08 12.96 -11.37
CA LEU A 464 -11.34 14.36 -11.76
C LEU A 464 -12.56 14.94 -11.02
N THR A 465 -13.57 14.11 -10.77
CA THR A 465 -14.76 14.46 -10.00
C THR A 465 -14.43 14.62 -8.52
N ARG A 466 -13.74 13.63 -7.93
CA ARG A 466 -13.34 13.64 -6.51
C ARG A 466 -12.40 14.80 -6.16
N SER A 467 -11.62 15.27 -7.13
CA SER A 467 -10.70 16.40 -6.99
C SER A 467 -11.30 17.73 -7.47
N SER A 468 -12.63 17.82 -7.57
CA SER A 468 -13.38 19.03 -7.89
C SER A 468 -14.38 19.37 -6.78
N TYR A 469 -15.01 20.55 -6.87
CA TYR A 469 -16.18 20.87 -6.05
C TYR A 469 -17.45 20.46 -6.79
N GLY A 470 -18.55 20.25 -6.07
CA GLY A 470 -19.81 19.80 -6.68
C GLY A 470 -20.34 20.75 -7.77
N HIS A 471 -19.99 22.03 -7.73
CA HIS A 471 -20.47 23.05 -8.67
C HIS A 471 -19.42 23.50 -9.70
N ARG A 472 -18.14 23.11 -9.56
CA ARG A 472 -17.04 23.61 -10.41
C ARG A 472 -15.75 22.79 -10.28
N THR A 473 -14.84 22.95 -11.24
CA THR A 473 -13.48 22.41 -11.17
C THR A 473 -12.65 23.07 -10.06
N SER A 474 -11.55 22.41 -9.66
CA SER A 474 -10.57 22.96 -8.73
C SER A 474 -9.14 22.58 -9.15
N PRO A 475 -8.38 23.47 -9.83
CA PRO A 475 -6.98 23.25 -10.14
C PRO A 475 -6.15 22.96 -8.88
N VAL A 476 -6.49 23.59 -7.76
CA VAL A 476 -5.80 23.41 -6.48
C VAL A 476 -5.96 21.97 -5.98
N LEU A 477 -7.18 21.45 -5.93
CA LEU A 477 -7.45 20.09 -5.44
C LEU A 477 -6.91 19.03 -6.41
N ARG A 478 -7.03 19.23 -7.73
CA ARG A 478 -6.46 18.36 -8.77
C ARG A 478 -4.94 18.30 -8.67
N GLY A 479 -4.29 19.45 -8.62
CA GLY A 479 -2.84 19.56 -8.51
C GLY A 479 -2.31 18.96 -7.21
N ARG A 480 -3.01 19.21 -6.09
CA ARG A 480 -2.70 18.60 -4.80
C ARG A 480 -2.81 17.07 -4.86
N TRP A 481 -3.90 16.54 -5.41
CA TRP A 481 -4.10 15.10 -5.53
C TRP A 481 -2.98 14.43 -6.35
N VAL A 482 -2.59 15.02 -7.49
CA VAL A 482 -1.46 14.49 -8.28
C VAL A 482 -0.15 14.55 -7.49
N LEU A 483 0.12 15.66 -6.78
CA LEU A 483 1.34 15.76 -5.97
C LEU A 483 1.39 14.76 -4.82
N GLU A 484 0.29 14.58 -4.08
CA GLU A 484 0.25 13.75 -2.88
C GLU A 484 0.08 12.27 -3.21
N GLU A 485 -0.93 11.91 -4.02
CA GLU A 485 -1.28 10.50 -4.29
C GLU A 485 -0.49 9.87 -5.44
N VAL A 486 -0.04 10.67 -6.42
CA VAL A 486 0.74 10.12 -7.55
C VAL A 486 2.24 10.27 -7.30
N LEU A 487 2.71 11.43 -6.83
CA LEU A 487 4.14 11.69 -6.69
C LEU A 487 4.68 11.56 -5.25
N GLY A 488 3.82 11.33 -4.25
CA GLY A 488 4.25 11.18 -2.86
C GLY A 488 4.81 12.45 -2.23
N GLY A 489 4.54 13.61 -2.82
CA GLY A 489 4.80 14.91 -2.22
C GLY A 489 3.91 15.16 -1.01
N ARG A 490 4.19 16.25 -0.28
CA ARG A 490 3.34 16.72 0.82
C ARG A 490 2.98 18.18 0.59
N VAL A 491 1.70 18.50 0.69
CA VAL A 491 1.20 19.87 0.71
C VAL A 491 0.83 20.21 2.16
N PRO A 492 1.49 21.19 2.80
CA PRO A 492 1.15 21.56 4.17
C PRO A 492 -0.27 22.13 4.24
N PRO A 493 -0.93 22.07 5.41
CA PRO A 493 -2.23 22.69 5.59
C PRO A 493 -2.14 24.21 5.32
N PRO A 494 -3.25 24.84 4.89
CA PRO A 494 -3.28 26.28 4.63
C PRO A 494 -2.95 27.07 5.90
N PRO A 495 -2.29 28.24 5.78
CA PRO A 495 -2.01 29.11 6.92
C PRO A 495 -3.30 29.53 7.65
N PRO A 496 -3.29 29.63 9.00
CA PRO A 496 -4.45 30.08 9.76
C PRO A 496 -4.94 31.47 9.31
N GLY A 497 -6.26 31.62 9.16
CA GLY A 497 -6.89 32.91 8.88
C GLY A 497 -6.85 33.39 7.43
N VAL A 498 -6.42 32.55 6.48
CA VAL A 498 -6.59 32.81 5.04
C VAL A 498 -7.97 32.30 4.60
N PRO A 499 -8.90 33.18 4.19
CA PRO A 499 -10.23 32.76 3.72
C PRO A 499 -10.11 31.94 2.42
N ALA A 500 -11.10 31.08 2.16
CA ALA A 500 -11.15 30.35 0.91
C ALA A 500 -11.21 31.32 -0.29
N LEU A 501 -10.74 30.90 -1.47
CA LEU A 501 -10.82 31.71 -2.70
C LEU A 501 -12.27 32.14 -3.03
N GLU A 502 -13.27 31.40 -2.54
CA GLU A 502 -14.70 31.71 -2.68
C GLU A 502 -15.17 32.84 -1.76
N GLU A 503 -14.51 33.00 -0.60
CA GLU A 503 -14.81 34.01 0.42
C GLU A 503 -14.03 35.31 0.22
N ALA A 504 -12.86 35.22 -0.43
CA ALA A 504 -12.10 36.38 -0.86
C ALA A 504 -12.78 36.98 -2.10
N GLU A 505 -13.41 38.15 -1.96
CA GLU A 505 -14.10 38.95 -3.01
C GLU A 505 -13.52 38.72 -4.42
N ALA A 506 -14.01 37.68 -5.10
CA ALA A 506 -13.54 37.34 -6.43
C ALA A 506 -14.13 38.34 -7.41
N ASP A 507 -13.29 39.02 -8.19
CA ASP A 507 -13.76 39.74 -9.36
C ASP A 507 -14.46 38.73 -10.29
N HIS A 508 -15.79 38.78 -10.36
CA HIS A 508 -16.61 37.83 -11.11
C HIS A 508 -16.33 37.87 -12.61
N ALA A 509 -15.58 38.87 -13.10
CA ALA A 509 -15.14 38.94 -14.48
C ALA A 509 -13.87 38.12 -14.77
N ALA A 510 -13.05 37.81 -13.76
CA ALA A 510 -11.80 37.08 -13.91
C ALA A 510 -12.03 35.56 -13.97
N THR A 511 -11.29 34.88 -14.86
CA THR A 511 -11.26 33.42 -14.91
C THR A 511 -10.70 32.83 -13.62
N LEU A 512 -11.03 31.56 -13.32
CA LEU A 512 -10.48 30.86 -12.16
C LEU A 512 -8.94 30.84 -12.16
N ARG A 513 -8.33 30.75 -13.35
CA ARG A 513 -6.88 30.84 -13.51
C ARG A 513 -6.35 32.20 -13.06
N GLU A 514 -6.93 33.29 -13.57
CA GLU A 514 -6.53 34.66 -13.21
C GLU A 514 -6.71 34.91 -11.71
N GLN A 515 -7.80 34.41 -11.12
CA GLN A 515 -8.03 34.49 -9.67
C GLN A 515 -6.90 33.78 -8.89
N LEU A 516 -6.49 32.58 -9.31
CA LEU A 516 -5.38 31.85 -8.68
C LEU A 516 -4.02 32.55 -8.91
N GLU A 517 -3.79 33.13 -10.09
CA GLU A 517 -2.58 33.92 -10.36
C GLU A 517 -2.51 35.19 -9.49
N ILE A 518 -3.65 35.86 -9.25
CA ILE A 518 -3.75 36.95 -8.30
C ILE A 518 -3.47 36.45 -6.88
N HIS A 519 -4.07 35.33 -6.47
CA HIS A 519 -3.86 34.73 -5.15
C HIS A 519 -2.38 34.38 -4.90
N ARG A 520 -1.69 33.87 -5.92
CA ARG A 520 -0.26 33.53 -5.90
C ARG A 520 0.68 34.75 -5.82
N LYS A 521 0.18 35.99 -5.93
CA LYS A 521 1.02 37.18 -5.66
C LYS A 521 1.41 37.27 -4.18
N ASN A 522 0.67 36.63 -3.27
CA ASN A 522 1.06 36.53 -1.87
C ASN A 522 2.18 35.47 -1.72
N PRO A 523 3.39 35.83 -1.23
CA PRO A 523 4.50 34.90 -1.08
C PRO A 523 4.20 33.67 -0.21
N GLN A 524 3.33 33.81 0.81
CA GLN A 524 2.94 32.69 1.67
C GLN A 524 2.11 31.64 0.92
N CYS A 525 1.22 32.09 0.02
CA CYS A 525 0.39 31.21 -0.79
C CYS A 525 1.20 30.60 -1.94
N ALA A 526 2.07 31.40 -2.56
CA ALA A 526 2.95 30.99 -3.67
C ALA A 526 3.84 29.78 -3.33
N ALA A 527 4.29 29.66 -2.08
CA ALA A 527 5.17 28.57 -1.64
C ALA A 527 4.61 27.17 -1.96
N CYS A 528 3.30 26.99 -1.90
CA CYS A 528 2.62 25.74 -2.23
C CYS A 528 1.95 25.79 -3.60
N HIS A 529 1.22 26.88 -3.89
CA HIS A 529 0.44 27.02 -5.12
C HIS A 529 1.29 27.01 -6.40
N ASN A 530 2.56 27.46 -6.35
CA ASN A 530 3.46 27.34 -7.50
C ASN A 530 3.78 25.89 -7.90
N ARG A 531 3.58 24.93 -6.98
CA ARG A 531 3.86 23.51 -7.23
C ARG A 531 2.62 22.76 -7.70
N MET A 532 1.45 23.07 -7.15
CA MET A 532 0.20 22.34 -7.40
C MET A 532 -0.66 22.96 -8.50
N ASP A 533 -0.89 24.28 -8.49
CA ASP A 533 -1.83 24.91 -9.42
C ASP A 533 -1.47 24.67 -10.89
N PRO A 534 -0.18 24.76 -11.31
CA PRO A 534 0.18 24.46 -12.69
C PRO A 534 -0.25 23.05 -13.12
N ILE A 535 -0.03 22.04 -12.27
CA ILE A 535 -0.44 20.64 -12.53
C ILE A 535 -1.96 20.57 -12.68
N GLY A 536 -2.69 21.25 -11.80
CA GLY A 536 -4.15 21.37 -11.90
C GLY A 536 -4.63 22.01 -13.19
N PHE A 537 -3.98 23.09 -13.66
CA PHE A 537 -4.31 23.75 -14.92
C PHE A 537 -4.21 22.80 -16.11
N GLY A 538 -3.25 21.87 -16.11
CA GLY A 538 -3.12 20.82 -17.13
C GLY A 538 -4.35 19.95 -17.30
N LEU A 539 -5.21 19.87 -16.28
CA LEU A 539 -6.42 19.06 -16.27
C LEU A 539 -7.70 19.89 -16.49
N GLU A 540 -7.60 21.21 -16.64
CA GLU A 540 -8.79 22.08 -16.71
C GLU A 540 -9.63 21.91 -17.98
N ASN A 541 -9.10 21.26 -19.01
CA ASN A 541 -9.91 20.80 -20.14
C ASN A 541 -10.92 19.71 -19.75
N PHE A 542 -10.85 19.16 -18.54
CA PHE A 542 -11.91 18.33 -17.97
C PHE A 542 -12.80 19.18 -17.06
N ASP A 543 -14.13 19.12 -17.25
CA ASP A 543 -15.11 19.75 -16.35
C ASP A 543 -15.15 19.06 -14.99
N ALA A 544 -16.04 19.51 -14.10
CA ALA A 544 -16.11 19.02 -12.72
C ALA A 544 -16.49 17.54 -12.61
N ILE A 545 -17.03 16.93 -13.67
CA ILE A 545 -17.39 15.51 -13.73
C ILE A 545 -16.49 14.72 -14.71
N GLY A 546 -15.41 15.35 -15.22
CA GLY A 546 -14.43 14.69 -16.07
C GLY A 546 -14.77 14.66 -17.56
N ARG A 547 -15.72 15.46 -18.06
CA ARG A 547 -15.99 15.62 -19.50
C ARG A 547 -15.02 16.58 -20.15
N TRP A 548 -14.67 16.31 -21.40
CA TRP A 548 -13.80 17.20 -22.16
C TRP A 548 -14.51 18.50 -22.57
N ARG A 549 -13.78 19.62 -22.45
CA ARG A 549 -14.22 20.96 -22.86
C ARG A 549 -13.04 21.83 -23.31
N THR A 550 -13.33 22.80 -24.17
CA THR A 550 -12.35 23.80 -24.67
C THR A 550 -12.66 25.21 -24.20
N GLU A 551 -13.86 25.44 -23.68
CA GLU A 551 -14.34 26.74 -23.20
C GLU A 551 -15.06 26.61 -21.85
N GLN A 552 -15.08 27.70 -21.09
CA GLN A 552 -15.86 27.90 -19.87
C GLN A 552 -16.51 29.28 -19.91
N ASP A 553 -17.82 29.36 -19.74
CA ASP A 553 -18.54 30.65 -19.71
C ASP A 553 -18.22 31.55 -20.92
N GLY A 554 -18.03 30.94 -22.09
CA GLY A 554 -17.67 31.62 -23.35
C GLY A 554 -16.20 32.03 -23.50
N GLN A 555 -15.32 31.64 -22.57
CA GLN A 555 -13.89 31.92 -22.61
C GLN A 555 -13.09 30.64 -22.89
N SER A 556 -12.05 30.72 -23.73
CA SER A 556 -11.18 29.58 -24.01
C SER A 556 -10.38 29.17 -22.76
N ILE A 557 -10.21 27.86 -22.57
CA ILE A 557 -9.46 27.30 -21.44
C ILE A 557 -7.96 27.31 -21.76
N ASP A 558 -7.19 27.95 -20.88
CA ASP A 558 -5.72 27.82 -20.87
C ASP A 558 -5.30 26.72 -19.89
N SER A 559 -4.98 25.54 -20.44
CA SER A 559 -4.46 24.39 -19.71
C SER A 559 -2.93 24.28 -19.71
N SER A 560 -2.23 25.38 -20.04
CA SER A 560 -0.78 25.42 -19.94
C SER A 560 -0.30 25.53 -18.49
N GLY A 561 0.84 24.93 -18.18
CA GLY A 561 1.45 24.98 -16.87
C GLY A 561 2.96 25.20 -16.94
N LYS A 562 3.51 25.84 -15.91
CA LYS A 562 4.95 25.97 -15.69
C LYS A 562 5.31 25.58 -14.26
N LEU A 563 6.14 24.56 -14.10
CA LEU A 563 6.63 24.12 -12.80
C LEU A 563 7.76 25.01 -12.28
N PRO A 564 8.04 25.00 -10.96
CA PRO A 564 9.18 25.75 -10.38
C PRO A 564 10.55 25.35 -10.94
N SER A 565 10.68 24.12 -11.45
CA SER A 565 11.87 23.64 -12.17
C SER A 565 12.09 24.34 -13.50
N GLY A 566 11.08 25.04 -14.03
CA GLY A 566 11.12 25.73 -15.31
C GLY A 566 10.47 24.96 -16.45
N GLU A 567 10.16 23.67 -16.26
CA GLU A 567 9.47 22.83 -17.24
C GLU A 567 8.07 23.35 -17.52
N THR A 568 7.66 23.29 -18.79
CA THR A 568 6.35 23.72 -19.27
C THR A 568 5.62 22.57 -19.95
N PHE A 569 4.30 22.65 -19.97
CA PHE A 569 3.42 21.73 -20.70
C PHE A 569 2.12 22.43 -21.09
N SER A 570 1.40 21.86 -22.05
CA SER A 570 0.08 22.31 -22.50
C SER A 570 -0.92 21.15 -22.50
N GLY A 571 -1.84 21.16 -21.56
CA GLY A 571 -2.90 20.16 -21.45
C GLY A 571 -2.45 18.81 -20.86
N PRO A 572 -3.37 17.83 -20.81
CA PRO A 572 -3.16 16.60 -20.05
C PRO A 572 -2.15 15.65 -20.70
N GLU A 573 -2.05 15.62 -22.02
CA GLU A 573 -1.12 14.73 -22.72
C GLU A 573 0.34 15.10 -22.39
N GLU A 574 0.71 16.38 -22.54
CA GLU A 574 2.05 16.85 -22.18
C GLU A 574 2.30 16.79 -20.67
N LEU A 575 1.27 17.00 -19.84
CA LEU A 575 1.37 16.78 -18.39
C LEU A 575 1.74 15.33 -18.07
N LYS A 576 1.10 14.34 -18.71
CA LYS A 576 1.46 12.93 -18.55
C LYS A 576 2.92 12.67 -18.93
N GLN A 577 3.39 13.22 -20.05
CA GLN A 577 4.80 13.10 -20.44
C GLN A 577 5.76 13.75 -19.42
N LEU A 578 5.35 14.84 -18.77
CA LEU A 578 6.09 15.42 -17.66
C LEU A 578 6.15 14.46 -16.46
N LEU A 579 5.02 13.86 -16.08
CA LEU A 579 4.97 12.90 -14.97
C LEU A 579 5.80 11.64 -15.26
N LEU A 580 5.83 11.15 -16.50
CA LEU A 580 6.70 10.04 -16.92
C LEU A 580 8.19 10.36 -16.74
N ARG A 581 8.61 11.61 -16.98
CA ARG A 581 10.00 12.06 -16.68
C ARG A 581 10.29 12.08 -15.18
N ARG A 582 9.27 12.15 -14.34
CA ARG A 582 9.34 12.04 -12.87
C ARG A 582 8.92 10.66 -12.36
N SER A 583 8.97 9.64 -13.22
CA SER A 583 8.54 8.27 -12.91
C SER A 583 9.19 7.69 -11.66
N GLY A 584 10.43 8.05 -11.34
CA GLY A 584 11.09 7.61 -10.10
C GLY A 584 10.31 7.98 -8.82
N GLU A 585 9.72 9.19 -8.77
CA GLU A 585 8.89 9.62 -7.64
C GLU A 585 7.61 8.79 -7.56
N PHE A 586 6.95 8.60 -8.70
CA PHE A 586 5.73 7.79 -8.80
C PHE A 586 5.98 6.34 -8.38
N LYS A 587 6.99 5.67 -8.94
CA LYS A 587 7.33 4.28 -8.62
C LYS A 587 7.61 4.12 -7.14
N LYS A 588 8.46 4.99 -6.57
CA LYS A 588 8.80 4.93 -5.14
C LYS A 588 7.58 5.12 -4.26
N HIS A 589 6.71 6.07 -4.59
CA HIS A 589 5.50 6.30 -3.82
C HIS A 589 4.50 5.14 -3.93
N PHE A 590 4.26 4.66 -5.15
CA PHE A 590 3.35 3.55 -5.41
C PHE A 590 3.80 2.25 -4.73
N VAL A 591 5.08 1.90 -4.84
CA VAL A 591 5.68 0.74 -4.15
C VAL A 591 5.50 0.88 -2.63
N LYS A 592 5.78 2.06 -2.06
CA LYS A 592 5.56 2.30 -0.61
C LYS A 592 4.11 2.10 -0.20
N LYS A 593 3.16 2.65 -0.95
CA LYS A 593 1.72 2.49 -0.69
C LYS A 593 1.31 1.01 -0.74
N LEU A 594 1.78 0.27 -1.74
CA LEU A 594 1.43 -1.15 -1.90
C LEU A 594 2.05 -2.04 -0.81
N TYR A 595 3.30 -1.79 -0.42
CA TYR A 595 3.88 -2.43 0.77
C TYR A 595 3.08 -2.11 2.04
N GLY A 596 2.66 -0.86 2.21
CA GLY A 596 1.91 -0.45 3.39
C GLY A 596 0.55 -1.12 3.50
N PHE A 597 -0.12 -1.27 2.35
CA PHE A 597 -1.35 -2.05 2.22
C PHE A 597 -1.12 -3.54 2.54
N ALA A 598 -0.09 -4.15 1.94
CA ALA A 598 0.22 -5.57 2.09
C ALA A 598 0.64 -5.95 3.53
N LEU A 599 1.44 -5.10 4.17
CA LEU A 599 1.94 -5.31 5.53
C LEU A 599 0.95 -4.81 6.60
N GLY A 600 -0.07 -4.05 6.23
CA GLY A 600 -1.06 -3.47 7.15
C GLY A 600 -0.46 -2.49 8.16
N ARG A 601 0.50 -1.66 7.71
CA ARG A 601 1.19 -0.67 8.55
C ARG A 601 1.87 0.43 7.72
N SER A 602 2.23 1.55 8.35
CA SER A 602 3.14 2.52 7.73
C SER A 602 4.52 1.91 7.52
N LEU A 603 5.18 2.35 6.45
CA LEU A 603 6.60 2.07 6.24
C LEU A 603 7.44 3.06 7.02
N ASN A 604 8.60 2.60 7.47
CA ASN A 604 9.60 3.40 8.14
C ASN A 604 10.90 3.43 7.29
N LYS A 605 11.98 3.99 7.84
CA LYS A 605 13.28 4.08 7.15
C LYS A 605 13.91 2.70 6.84
N PHE A 606 13.74 1.71 7.69
CA PHE A 606 14.26 0.35 7.53
C PHE A 606 13.54 -0.42 6.42
N ASP A 607 12.32 -0.02 6.08
CA ASP A 607 11.61 -0.55 4.92
C ASP A 607 12.12 0.06 3.60
N ASN A 608 13.02 1.05 3.63
CA ASN A 608 13.52 1.65 2.38
C ASN A 608 14.27 0.62 1.53
N CYS A 609 14.97 -0.34 2.13
CA CYS A 609 15.72 -1.29 1.34
C CYS A 609 14.82 -2.24 0.54
N VAL A 610 13.68 -2.71 1.11
CA VAL A 610 12.72 -3.54 0.37
C VAL A 610 11.97 -2.73 -0.70
N VAL A 611 11.83 -1.43 -0.49
CA VAL A 611 11.32 -0.50 -1.51
C VAL A 611 12.34 -0.33 -2.63
N ASP A 612 13.60 -0.08 -2.30
CA ASP A 612 14.66 0.15 -3.28
C ASP A 612 14.96 -1.14 -4.08
N GLU A 613 14.96 -2.32 -3.45
CA GLU A 613 15.03 -3.63 -4.11
C GLU A 613 13.87 -3.83 -5.10
N SER A 614 12.65 -3.47 -4.70
CA SER A 614 11.48 -3.54 -5.59
C SER A 614 11.61 -2.59 -6.79
N LEU A 615 12.18 -1.40 -6.59
CA LEU A 615 12.45 -0.44 -7.68
C LEU A 615 13.52 -0.96 -8.65
N GLU A 616 14.61 -1.54 -8.13
CA GLU A 616 15.66 -2.15 -8.95
C GLU A 616 15.12 -3.34 -9.75
N ALA A 617 14.32 -4.20 -9.12
CA ALA A 617 13.68 -5.32 -9.80
C ALA A 617 12.71 -4.83 -10.89
N LEU A 618 11.94 -3.79 -10.62
CA LEU A 618 11.03 -3.19 -11.61
C LEU A 618 11.81 -2.64 -12.82
N ASP A 619 12.95 -2.00 -12.59
CA ASP A 619 13.84 -1.47 -13.64
C ASP A 619 14.51 -2.57 -14.46
N ALA A 620 14.84 -3.70 -13.83
CA ALA A 620 15.41 -4.87 -14.50
C ALA A 620 14.38 -5.65 -15.36
N ASN A 621 13.09 -5.47 -15.12
CA ASN A 621 12.01 -6.26 -15.72
C ASN A 621 11.00 -5.40 -16.50
N ASP A 622 11.47 -4.46 -17.31
CA ASP A 622 10.63 -3.64 -18.21
C ASP A 622 9.43 -2.97 -17.53
N GLN A 623 9.56 -2.62 -16.24
CA GLN A 623 8.52 -2.02 -15.42
C GLN A 623 7.25 -2.88 -15.22
N ARG A 624 7.35 -4.21 -15.36
CA ARG A 624 6.23 -5.14 -15.17
C ARG A 624 5.67 -5.07 -13.76
N ALA A 625 4.37 -4.80 -13.62
CA ALA A 625 3.77 -4.52 -12.32
C ALA A 625 3.75 -5.73 -11.38
N THR A 626 3.69 -6.96 -11.90
CA THR A 626 3.70 -8.17 -11.05
C THR A 626 5.00 -8.31 -10.26
N VAL A 627 6.11 -7.76 -10.74
CA VAL A 627 7.41 -7.76 -10.04
C VAL A 627 7.32 -7.07 -8.67
N ILE A 628 6.46 -6.06 -8.53
CA ILE A 628 6.22 -5.42 -7.23
C ILE A 628 5.55 -6.40 -6.28
N LEU A 629 4.59 -7.20 -6.76
CA LEU A 629 3.93 -8.22 -5.95
C LEU A 629 4.91 -9.33 -5.58
N GLU A 630 5.74 -9.80 -6.52
CA GLU A 630 6.78 -10.80 -6.28
C GLU A 630 7.73 -10.36 -5.16
N THR A 631 8.29 -9.16 -5.31
CA THR A 631 9.22 -8.59 -4.32
C THR A 631 8.56 -8.39 -2.95
N ILE A 632 7.29 -7.96 -2.90
CA ILE A 632 6.54 -7.87 -1.64
C ILE A 632 6.40 -9.24 -0.99
N VAL A 633 5.91 -10.25 -1.70
CA VAL A 633 5.59 -11.56 -1.09
C VAL A 633 6.83 -12.37 -0.72
N THR A 634 7.97 -12.10 -1.35
CA THR A 634 9.27 -12.70 -0.99
C THR A 634 10.05 -11.88 0.03
N SER A 635 9.64 -10.63 0.30
CA SER A 635 10.34 -9.73 1.23
C SER A 635 10.38 -10.28 2.65
N TYR A 636 11.47 -9.98 3.35
CA TYR A 636 11.65 -10.34 4.74
C TYR A 636 10.49 -9.89 5.68
N PRO A 637 10.00 -8.62 5.64
CA PRO A 637 8.88 -8.20 6.48
C PRO A 637 7.54 -8.87 6.15
N PHE A 638 7.37 -9.37 4.91
CA PHE A 638 6.18 -10.12 4.55
C PHE A 638 6.25 -11.59 5.00
N ARG A 639 7.45 -12.17 5.06
CA ARG A 639 7.67 -13.58 5.43
C ARG A 639 8.03 -13.81 6.89
N ASN A 640 8.34 -12.76 7.63
CA ASN A 640 8.78 -12.87 9.02
C ASN A 640 7.95 -11.95 9.92
N ARG A 641 7.90 -12.30 11.21
CA ARG A 641 7.28 -11.50 12.26
C ARG A 641 8.10 -11.57 13.54
N TYR A 642 8.14 -10.45 14.25
CA TYR A 642 8.56 -10.44 15.64
C TYR A 642 7.43 -10.93 16.54
N PHE A 643 7.71 -11.94 17.36
CA PHE A 643 6.84 -12.42 18.43
C PHE A 643 7.40 -12.01 19.80
N LYS A 644 6.52 -11.55 20.69
CA LYS A 644 6.91 -11.29 22.06
C LYS A 644 7.32 -12.63 22.70
N PRO A 645 8.50 -12.74 23.35
CA PRO A 645 8.79 -13.92 24.15
C PRO A 645 7.75 -14.03 25.28
N ALA A 646 7.25 -15.24 25.53
CA ALA A 646 6.41 -15.49 26.68
C ALA A 646 7.21 -15.10 27.94
N ASN A 647 6.63 -14.26 28.82
CA ASN A 647 7.28 -13.91 30.08
C ASN A 647 7.64 -15.21 30.83
N PRO A 648 8.90 -15.42 31.25
CA PRO A 648 9.27 -16.57 32.06
C PRO A 648 8.58 -16.59 33.43
#